data_AF-A0A942ERG0-F1
#
_entry.id   AF-A0A942ERG0-F1
#
_cell.length_a   1.000
_cell.length_b   1.000
_cell.length_c   1.000
_cell.angle_alpha   90.00
_cell.angle_beta   90.00
_cell.angle_gamma   90.00
#
_symmetry.space_group_name_H-M   'P 1'
#
loop_
_entity.id
_entity.type
_entity.pdbx_description
1 polymer ?
#
loop_
_entity_poly.entity_id
_entity_poly.type
_entity_poly.pdbx_seq_one_letter_code
_entity_poly.pdbx_strand_id
1 'polypeptide(L)'
;MSHINRYSNSQPTPPPSHQIPGQFSVTAQGTCSAPKEQREQFIRECWTPFCASLEALKAKTQERTDQGYSVADRLPSQQELNALQQQCYQLTELWYGQGKGEYSILYKTLIEIHEIAKVAGFRFDDLSGVQKSPDGQVTMIPMTERSARVAGVLAERKALAPSEIRTSTQGKSGIDNTVLRTVFTQKEHLEHACFKGLNTTYFNFLRQREERILNLLDLQHATPAEVKERLSNLSESQLKALNISSSSYAFQELKASGRVIENVSQLPPHMKQASVSQAKEYAEGAYQELKEAKITKRFTELHSSDKTISLEAVRTQIEQEEKVWNDFVTFVDKNPGCFTEPSDAMLNAFLRDVADPETYGNRRDADALTPELRTQARQQMHCLMTIAGLWSGGVAVEPRTQVEQETPHRHLPISWVRQVPLQGTDRVLREAGQREVSGLRANEMPYQPHHGMAIPIGSFHERLPTVSTLGYDLNLPLDEKACLENWFLIDGEKIVQEYALLNPPLSSDHWLPGEAAFEVGQNPKAGSSIQKNQHTQISSNDISAYPTYLQQNHPVFAPSLQATVDVVQVGKEPDAFFLKIVTANPKSPEIVQFIDNLKTEYLKSFGGPTKIDFNIKCINNNDGTCTLIFTPICQLTVNGKEKGIDKSTNPFTEQTNIQMEIPVHCMDTAKGAGWFMVPEGNPELASWAMQGQQTIRHLYDFTRVPGARGIAEKAVAQASNGPSNPPLKTRV
;
A
#
# COMPACT_ATOMS: atom_id res chain seq x y z
N MET A 1 -4.12 -29.86 23.02
CA MET A 1 -3.52 -28.87 22.09
C MET A 1 -2.50 -29.46 21.10
N SER A 2 -2.27 -30.78 21.01
CA SER A 2 -1.25 -31.39 20.13
C SER A 2 -1.77 -32.05 18.83
N HIS A 3 -3.05 -31.86 18.45
CA HIS A 3 -3.65 -32.61 17.34
C HIS A 3 -4.24 -31.80 16.18
N ILE A 4 -4.02 -30.47 16.10
CA ILE A 4 -4.56 -29.62 15.02
C ILE A 4 -3.56 -29.33 13.88
N ASN A 5 -2.27 -29.67 14.01
CA ASN A 5 -1.24 -29.33 13.02
C ASN A 5 -0.98 -30.39 11.91
N ARG A 6 -1.99 -31.18 11.51
CA ARG A 6 -1.86 -32.10 10.36
C ARG A 6 -2.57 -31.61 9.09
N TYR A 7 -2.68 -30.30 8.89
CA TYR A 7 -2.94 -29.77 7.57
C TYR A 7 -1.60 -29.62 6.83
N SER A 8 -1.22 -30.66 6.08
CA SER A 8 -0.34 -30.45 4.94
C SER A 8 -1.14 -29.68 3.89
N ASN A 9 -1.22 -28.37 4.05
CA ASN A 9 -1.25 -27.52 2.87
C ASN A 9 0.03 -27.91 2.14
N SER A 10 -0.10 -28.68 1.06
CA SER A 10 0.98 -28.81 0.08
C SER A 10 1.35 -27.38 -0.26
N GLN A 11 2.42 -26.86 0.34
CA GLN A 11 2.90 -25.54 -0.04
C GLN A 11 3.08 -25.63 -1.55
N PRO A 12 2.44 -24.74 -2.32
CA PRO A 12 2.62 -24.76 -3.77
C PRO A 12 4.11 -24.79 -4.00
N THR A 13 4.59 -25.86 -4.64
CA THR A 13 6.00 -25.98 -5.02
C THR A 13 6.33 -24.66 -5.70
N PRO A 14 7.33 -23.91 -5.22
CA PRO A 14 7.68 -22.65 -5.85
C PRO A 14 7.81 -22.91 -7.36
N PRO A 15 7.27 -22.04 -8.22
CA PRO A 15 7.39 -22.23 -9.65
C PRO A 15 8.85 -22.57 -9.94
N PRO A 16 9.12 -23.62 -10.74
CA PRO A 16 10.48 -24.08 -10.96
C PRO A 16 11.30 -22.85 -11.31
N SER A 17 12.33 -22.57 -10.50
CA SER A 17 13.19 -21.44 -10.77
C SER A 17 13.71 -21.65 -12.18
N HIS A 18 13.26 -20.80 -13.12
CA HIS A 18 13.76 -20.85 -14.47
C HIS A 18 15.24 -20.52 -14.36
N GLN A 19 16.07 -21.57 -14.37
CA GLN A 19 17.50 -21.41 -14.31
C GLN A 19 17.88 -20.58 -15.52
N ILE A 20 18.40 -19.39 -15.24
CA ILE A 20 18.93 -18.51 -16.27
C ILE A 20 19.97 -19.34 -17.03
N PRO A 21 19.83 -19.53 -18.36
CA PRO A 21 20.77 -20.30 -19.13
C PRO A 21 22.19 -19.82 -18.83
N GLY A 22 23.10 -20.73 -18.45
CA GLY A 22 24.43 -20.39 -17.93
C GLY A 22 25.34 -19.62 -18.90
N GLN A 23 24.88 -19.38 -20.14
CA GLN A 23 25.52 -18.52 -21.14
C GLN A 23 25.33 -17.02 -20.86
N PHE A 24 24.36 -16.61 -20.03
CA PHE A 24 24.15 -15.20 -19.68
C PHE A 24 24.77 -14.90 -18.32
N SER A 25 25.68 -13.93 -18.29
CA SER A 25 26.30 -13.41 -17.07
C SER A 25 26.09 -11.91 -16.99
N VAL A 26 25.89 -11.38 -15.78
CA VAL A 26 25.77 -9.94 -15.55
C VAL A 26 27.08 -9.27 -15.96
N THR A 27 27.01 -8.29 -16.87
CA THR A 27 28.13 -7.44 -17.25
C THR A 27 27.86 -6.00 -16.81
N ALA A 28 28.87 -5.13 -16.83
CA ALA A 28 28.68 -3.72 -16.49
C ALA A 28 27.76 -2.98 -17.48
N GLN A 29 27.76 -3.39 -18.75
CA GLN A 29 26.97 -2.75 -19.82
C GLN A 29 25.61 -3.44 -20.06
N GLY A 30 25.45 -4.67 -19.59
CA GLY A 30 24.25 -5.46 -19.84
C GLY A 30 24.19 -6.07 -21.24
N THR A 31 23.23 -6.97 -21.42
CA THR A 31 22.96 -7.64 -22.71
C THR A 31 22.38 -6.68 -23.75
N CYS A 32 21.76 -5.57 -23.35
CA CYS A 32 21.18 -4.57 -24.27
C CYS A 32 22.22 -3.93 -25.22
N SER A 33 23.51 -3.98 -24.85
CA SER A 33 24.65 -3.50 -25.62
C SER A 33 25.37 -4.61 -26.42
N ALA A 34 24.92 -5.87 -26.32
CA ALA A 34 25.50 -7.00 -27.03
C ALA A 34 25.10 -7.02 -28.53
N PRO A 35 25.76 -7.85 -29.37
CA PRO A 35 25.33 -8.09 -30.74
C PRO A 35 23.85 -8.47 -30.84
N LYS A 36 23.21 -8.11 -31.95
CA LYS A 36 21.77 -8.31 -32.17
C LYS A 36 21.34 -9.76 -31.90
N GLU A 37 22.14 -10.73 -32.32
CA GLU A 37 21.87 -12.16 -32.16
C GLU A 37 21.79 -12.55 -30.67
N GLN A 38 22.67 -12.02 -29.84
CA GLN A 38 22.66 -12.28 -28.39
C GLN A 38 21.46 -11.62 -27.70
N ARG A 39 21.08 -10.41 -28.15
CA ARG A 39 19.89 -9.71 -27.65
C ARG A 39 18.61 -10.47 -27.97
N GLU A 40 18.46 -10.89 -29.22
CA GLU A 40 17.31 -11.69 -29.66
C GLU A 40 17.27 -13.06 -28.96
N GLN A 41 18.45 -13.67 -28.72
CA GLN A 41 18.56 -14.90 -27.95
C GLN A 41 18.09 -14.69 -26.51
N PHE A 42 18.55 -13.65 -25.82
CA PHE A 42 18.11 -13.31 -24.46
C PHE A 42 16.60 -13.09 -24.39
N ILE A 43 16.05 -12.30 -25.32
CA ILE A 43 14.61 -12.03 -25.35
C ILE A 43 13.85 -13.35 -25.49
N ARG A 44 14.22 -14.21 -26.44
CA ARG A 44 13.53 -15.48 -26.70
C ARG A 44 13.66 -16.49 -25.55
N GLU A 45 14.85 -16.65 -24.98
CA GLU A 45 15.16 -17.73 -24.04
C GLU A 45 14.93 -17.35 -22.57
N CYS A 46 14.95 -16.05 -22.24
CA CYS A 46 14.83 -15.57 -20.87
C CYS A 46 13.60 -14.67 -20.67
N TRP A 47 13.47 -13.61 -21.48
CA TRP A 47 12.43 -12.59 -21.25
C TRP A 47 11.02 -13.05 -21.64
N THR A 48 10.85 -13.60 -22.84
CA THR A 48 9.55 -14.09 -23.33
C THR A 48 8.93 -15.14 -22.40
N PRO A 49 9.66 -16.14 -21.88
CA PRO A 49 9.14 -17.06 -20.85
C PRO A 49 8.70 -16.37 -19.56
N PHE A 50 9.42 -15.34 -19.11
CA PHE A 50 9.04 -14.55 -17.95
C PHE A 50 7.73 -13.78 -18.21
N CYS A 51 7.61 -13.07 -19.34
CA CYS A 51 6.36 -12.42 -19.74
C CYS A 51 5.19 -13.41 -19.84
N ALA A 52 5.42 -14.61 -20.39
CA ALA A 52 4.39 -15.65 -20.45
C ALA A 52 3.91 -16.08 -19.06
N SER A 53 4.81 -16.11 -18.06
CA SER A 53 4.45 -16.36 -16.66
C SER A 53 3.57 -15.24 -16.07
N LEU A 54 3.85 -13.98 -16.42
CA LEU A 54 3.02 -12.83 -16.02
C LEU A 54 1.62 -12.87 -16.67
N GLU A 55 1.54 -13.22 -17.96
CA GLU A 55 0.25 -13.41 -18.64
C GLU A 55 -0.55 -14.59 -18.05
N ALA A 56 0.11 -15.70 -17.73
CA ALA A 56 -0.51 -16.82 -17.05
C ALA A 56 -1.08 -16.42 -15.67
N LEU A 57 -0.39 -15.53 -14.95
CA LEU A 57 -0.87 -14.98 -13.68
C LEU A 57 -2.14 -14.15 -13.86
N LYS A 58 -2.19 -13.29 -14.89
CA LYS A 58 -3.38 -12.51 -15.24
C LYS A 58 -4.54 -13.41 -15.64
N ALA A 59 -4.30 -14.39 -16.51
CA ALA A 59 -5.32 -15.36 -16.94
C ALA A 59 -5.89 -16.15 -15.75
N LYS A 60 -5.04 -16.63 -14.84
CA LYS A 60 -5.45 -17.34 -13.62
C LYS A 60 -6.25 -16.43 -12.67
N THR A 61 -5.86 -15.16 -12.55
CA THR A 61 -6.61 -14.18 -11.74
C THR A 61 -7.99 -13.93 -12.35
N GLN A 62 -8.06 -13.77 -13.68
CA GLN A 62 -9.32 -13.58 -14.42
C GLN A 62 -10.23 -14.79 -14.26
N GLU A 63 -9.70 -16.00 -14.44
CA GLU A 63 -10.42 -17.24 -14.22
C GLU A 63 -11.00 -17.31 -12.80
N ARG A 64 -10.21 -17.00 -11.77
CA ARG A 64 -10.69 -16.99 -10.37
C ARG A 64 -11.76 -15.91 -10.13
N THR A 65 -11.60 -14.74 -10.74
CA THR A 65 -12.64 -13.69 -10.70
C THR A 65 -13.94 -14.20 -11.29
N ASP A 66 -13.90 -14.78 -12.49
CA ASP A 66 -15.07 -15.31 -13.20
C ASP A 66 -15.72 -16.50 -12.47
N GLN A 67 -14.91 -17.26 -11.73
CA GLN A 67 -15.36 -18.36 -10.87
C GLN A 67 -15.85 -17.93 -9.47
N GLY A 68 -15.93 -16.61 -9.19
CA GLY A 68 -16.52 -16.10 -7.96
C GLY A 68 -15.68 -16.32 -6.69
N TYR A 69 -14.36 -16.51 -6.81
CA TYR A 69 -13.46 -16.58 -5.66
C TYR A 69 -13.53 -15.28 -4.83
N SER A 70 -13.14 -15.35 -3.54
CA SER A 70 -12.96 -14.12 -2.75
C SER A 70 -11.85 -13.26 -3.34
N VAL A 71 -11.89 -11.96 -3.08
CA VAL A 71 -10.87 -11.02 -3.57
C VAL A 71 -9.45 -11.44 -3.18
N ALA A 72 -9.25 -11.95 -1.97
CA ALA A 72 -7.93 -12.42 -1.51
C ALA A 72 -7.45 -13.67 -2.25
N ASP A 73 -8.36 -14.59 -2.57
CA ASP A 73 -8.04 -15.84 -3.27
C ASP A 73 -7.92 -15.69 -4.79
N ARG A 74 -8.46 -14.60 -5.36
CA ARG A 74 -8.25 -14.24 -6.79
C ARG A 74 -6.77 -13.99 -7.07
N LEU A 75 -6.10 -13.29 -6.16
CA LEU A 75 -4.73 -12.83 -6.32
C LEU A 75 -3.69 -13.96 -6.18
N PRO A 76 -2.49 -13.80 -6.76
CA PRO A 76 -1.34 -14.63 -6.43
C PRO A 76 -0.95 -14.50 -4.95
N SER A 77 -0.22 -15.47 -4.44
CA SER A 77 0.34 -15.36 -3.09
C SER A 77 1.46 -14.32 -3.04
N GLN A 78 1.71 -13.73 -1.86
CA GLN A 78 2.84 -12.81 -1.68
C GLN A 78 4.18 -13.49 -1.96
N GLN A 79 4.31 -14.78 -1.63
CA GLN A 79 5.51 -15.57 -1.92
C GLN A 79 5.75 -15.73 -3.43
N GLU A 80 4.70 -16.01 -4.20
CA GLU A 80 4.76 -16.09 -5.66
C GLU A 80 5.18 -14.75 -6.29
N LEU A 81 4.64 -13.64 -5.79
CA LEU A 81 5.04 -12.30 -6.23
C LEU A 81 6.50 -11.97 -5.87
N ASN A 82 6.96 -12.33 -4.67
CA ASN A 82 8.36 -12.12 -4.27
C ASN A 82 9.33 -12.93 -5.16
N ALA A 83 8.96 -14.15 -5.55
CA ALA A 83 9.76 -14.95 -6.47
C ALA A 83 9.83 -14.31 -7.87
N LEU A 84 8.69 -13.85 -8.40
CA LEU A 84 8.64 -13.11 -9.67
C LEU A 84 9.42 -11.79 -9.60
N GLN A 85 9.42 -11.12 -8.45
CA GLN A 85 10.19 -9.90 -8.22
C GLN A 85 11.69 -10.16 -8.31
N GLN A 86 12.19 -11.20 -7.63
CA GLN A 86 13.60 -11.59 -7.72
C GLN A 86 14.00 -11.95 -9.14
N GLN A 87 13.15 -12.69 -9.86
CA GLN A 87 13.39 -13.05 -11.25
C GLN A 87 13.40 -11.81 -12.16
N CYS A 88 12.43 -10.90 -12.02
CA CYS A 88 12.35 -9.64 -12.76
C CYS A 88 13.63 -8.81 -12.59
N TYR A 89 14.09 -8.65 -11.34
CA TYR A 89 15.31 -7.89 -11.04
C TYR A 89 16.55 -8.52 -11.69
N GLN A 90 16.70 -9.84 -11.58
CA GLN A 90 17.85 -10.55 -12.17
C GLN A 90 17.87 -10.45 -13.70
N LEU A 91 16.71 -10.61 -14.35
CA LEU A 91 16.61 -10.53 -15.80
C LEU A 91 16.88 -9.11 -16.31
N THR A 92 16.34 -8.10 -15.64
CA THR A 92 16.57 -6.69 -15.99
C THR A 92 18.01 -6.26 -15.69
N GLU A 93 18.65 -6.78 -14.62
CA GLU A 93 20.07 -6.56 -14.35
C GLU A 93 20.97 -7.23 -15.40
N LEU A 94 20.64 -8.44 -15.86
CA LEU A 94 21.33 -9.06 -17.00
C LEU A 94 21.19 -8.25 -18.29
N TRP A 95 20.03 -7.62 -18.49
CA TRP A 95 19.76 -6.82 -19.68
C TRP A 95 20.43 -5.45 -19.62
N TYR A 96 20.26 -4.68 -18.55
CA TYR A 96 20.73 -3.29 -18.42
C TYR A 96 22.14 -3.14 -17.84
N GLY A 97 22.62 -4.17 -17.14
CA GLY A 97 23.91 -4.22 -16.49
C GLY A 97 23.84 -4.21 -14.96
N GLN A 98 24.97 -4.46 -14.32
CA GLN A 98 25.07 -4.57 -12.86
C GLN A 98 24.51 -3.32 -12.14
N GLY A 99 23.67 -3.54 -11.12
CA GLY A 99 23.05 -2.49 -10.30
C GLY A 99 21.91 -1.72 -10.98
N LYS A 100 21.46 -2.17 -12.16
CA LYS A 100 20.41 -1.55 -12.97
C LYS A 100 19.15 -2.41 -13.11
N GLY A 101 18.96 -3.40 -12.23
CA GLY A 101 17.71 -4.16 -12.16
C GLY A 101 16.52 -3.28 -11.76
N GLU A 102 15.35 -3.59 -12.31
CA GLU A 102 14.12 -2.79 -12.18
C GLU A 102 12.86 -3.69 -12.17
N TYR A 103 11.69 -3.07 -11.97
CA TYR A 103 10.41 -3.76 -11.73
C TYR A 103 9.22 -3.24 -12.57
N SER A 104 9.42 -2.42 -13.60
CA SER A 104 8.34 -1.73 -14.33
C SER A 104 7.28 -2.70 -14.85
N ILE A 105 7.67 -3.77 -15.56
CA ILE A 105 6.70 -4.74 -16.12
C ILE A 105 5.98 -5.51 -15.02
N LEU A 106 6.68 -5.87 -13.94
CA LEU A 106 6.07 -6.60 -12.83
C LEU A 106 5.11 -5.72 -12.05
N TYR A 107 5.46 -4.44 -11.83
CA TYR A 107 4.60 -3.49 -11.15
C TYR A 107 3.36 -3.15 -11.98
N LYS A 108 3.53 -2.95 -13.30
CA LYS A 108 2.40 -2.84 -14.23
C LYS A 108 1.48 -4.07 -14.13
N THR A 109 2.05 -5.27 -14.19
CA THR A 109 1.30 -6.53 -14.07
C THR A 109 0.59 -6.62 -12.70
N LEU A 110 1.25 -6.21 -11.61
CA LEU A 110 0.65 -6.17 -10.28
C LEU A 110 -0.62 -5.32 -10.26
N ILE A 111 -0.60 -4.17 -10.93
CA ILE A 111 -1.77 -3.29 -11.02
C ILE A 111 -2.87 -3.95 -11.87
N GLU A 112 -2.51 -4.50 -13.04
CA GLU A 112 -3.47 -5.20 -13.91
C GLU A 112 -4.14 -6.38 -13.20
N ILE A 113 -3.42 -7.19 -12.41
CA ILE A 113 -4.05 -8.28 -11.63
C ILE A 113 -4.97 -7.74 -10.52
N HIS A 114 -4.65 -6.58 -9.92
CA HIS A 114 -5.54 -5.95 -8.93
C HIS A 114 -6.81 -5.39 -9.58
N GLU A 115 -6.73 -4.89 -10.80
CA GLU A 115 -7.89 -4.49 -11.61
C GLU A 115 -8.76 -5.70 -11.97
N ILE A 116 -8.16 -6.79 -12.44
CA ILE A 116 -8.85 -8.04 -12.78
C ILE A 116 -9.52 -8.64 -11.54
N ALA A 117 -8.83 -8.66 -10.40
CA ALA A 117 -9.35 -9.17 -9.13
C ALA A 117 -10.42 -8.27 -8.48
N LYS A 118 -10.67 -7.08 -9.04
CA LYS A 118 -11.54 -6.04 -8.48
C LYS A 118 -11.06 -5.51 -7.12
N VAL A 119 -9.75 -5.46 -6.92
CA VAL A 119 -9.07 -4.76 -5.80
C VAL A 119 -8.84 -3.28 -6.14
N ALA A 120 -8.50 -2.97 -7.39
CA ALA A 120 -8.70 -1.61 -7.90
C ALA A 120 -10.19 -1.44 -8.24
N GLY A 121 -10.72 -0.24 -8.01
CA GLY A 121 -12.14 0.05 -8.25
C GLY A 121 -12.55 -0.04 -9.72
N PHE A 122 -11.61 0.14 -10.66
CA PHE A 122 -11.82 0.06 -12.11
C PHE A 122 -10.46 0.15 -12.82
N ARG A 123 -10.42 -0.15 -14.13
CA ARG A 123 -9.27 0.16 -14.98
C ARG A 123 -9.40 1.59 -15.44
N PHE A 124 -8.32 2.38 -15.42
CA PHE A 124 -8.42 3.79 -15.82
C PHE A 124 -9.00 3.98 -17.22
N ASP A 125 -8.65 3.08 -18.15
CA ASP A 125 -9.14 3.05 -19.54
C ASP A 125 -10.65 2.77 -19.66
N ASP A 126 -11.30 2.29 -18.59
CA ASP A 126 -12.76 2.13 -18.56
C ASP A 126 -13.48 3.48 -18.46
N LEU A 127 -12.79 4.58 -18.13
CA LEU A 127 -13.39 5.91 -18.03
C LEU A 127 -13.62 6.51 -19.43
N SER A 128 -14.87 6.56 -19.83
CA SER A 128 -15.27 7.09 -21.15
C SER A 128 -15.27 8.63 -21.21
N GLY A 129 -15.43 9.31 -20.07
CA GLY A 129 -15.53 10.76 -20.01
C GLY A 129 -14.20 11.52 -19.87
N VAL A 130 -13.05 10.89 -20.10
CA VAL A 130 -11.76 11.58 -20.05
C VAL A 130 -11.63 12.53 -21.24
N GLN A 131 -11.41 13.81 -20.96
CA GLN A 131 -11.34 14.87 -21.98
C GLN A 131 -10.02 15.63 -21.88
N LYS A 132 -9.54 16.18 -22.99
CA LYS A 132 -8.39 17.10 -23.01
C LYS A 132 -8.84 18.50 -23.39
N SER A 133 -8.21 19.52 -22.82
CA SER A 133 -8.36 20.91 -23.27
C SER A 133 -7.92 21.04 -24.74
N PRO A 134 -8.38 22.09 -25.47
CA PRO A 134 -8.05 22.26 -26.88
C PRO A 134 -6.55 22.34 -27.19
N ASP A 135 -5.76 22.82 -26.24
CA ASP A 135 -4.29 22.92 -26.33
C ASP A 135 -3.56 21.69 -25.74
N GLY A 136 -4.28 20.70 -25.25
CA GLY A 136 -3.75 19.48 -24.65
C GLY A 136 -3.08 19.65 -23.28
N GLN A 137 -3.05 20.86 -22.70
CA GLN A 137 -2.36 21.14 -21.43
C GLN A 137 -3.08 20.57 -20.21
N VAL A 138 -4.40 20.39 -20.31
CA VAL A 138 -5.24 19.88 -19.23
C VAL A 138 -5.93 18.59 -19.67
N THR A 139 -5.92 17.59 -18.79
CA THR A 139 -6.72 16.37 -18.88
C THR A 139 -7.77 16.39 -17.76
N MET A 140 -9.05 16.33 -18.13
CA MET A 140 -10.18 16.24 -17.22
C MET A 140 -10.60 14.79 -17.03
N ILE A 141 -10.78 14.40 -15.76
CA ILE A 141 -11.24 13.07 -15.35
C ILE A 141 -12.66 13.21 -14.77
N PRO A 142 -13.64 12.44 -15.27
CA PRO A 142 -15.02 12.51 -14.78
C PRO A 142 -15.15 11.88 -13.39
N MET A 143 -15.26 12.70 -12.34
CA MET A 143 -15.27 12.21 -10.96
C MET A 143 -16.53 11.40 -10.63
N THR A 144 -17.67 11.68 -11.25
CA THR A 144 -18.91 10.92 -11.01
C THR A 144 -18.83 9.51 -11.59
N GLU A 145 -18.36 9.35 -12.82
CA GLU A 145 -18.13 8.02 -13.42
C GLU A 145 -17.15 7.21 -12.56
N ARG A 146 -16.03 7.82 -12.17
CA ARG A 146 -15.06 7.23 -11.24
C ARG A 146 -15.70 6.79 -9.92
N SER A 147 -16.47 7.67 -9.29
CA SER A 147 -17.09 7.39 -7.98
C SER A 147 -18.14 6.29 -8.08
N ALA A 148 -18.92 6.25 -9.17
CA ALA A 148 -19.91 5.21 -9.43
C ALA A 148 -19.25 3.83 -9.62
N ARG A 149 -18.13 3.76 -10.36
CA ARG A 149 -17.38 2.51 -10.55
C ARG A 149 -16.79 1.99 -9.23
N VAL A 150 -16.16 2.88 -8.45
CA VAL A 150 -15.65 2.55 -7.11
C VAL A 150 -16.77 2.05 -6.20
N ALA A 151 -17.92 2.74 -6.19
CA ALA A 151 -19.08 2.32 -5.40
C ALA A 151 -19.61 0.95 -5.82
N GLY A 152 -19.64 0.66 -7.12
CA GLY A 152 -20.04 -0.65 -7.66
C GLY A 152 -19.13 -1.78 -7.18
N VAL A 153 -17.81 -1.60 -7.25
CA VAL A 153 -16.84 -2.59 -6.75
C VAL A 153 -16.91 -2.73 -5.23
N LEU A 154 -17.05 -1.63 -4.47
CA LEU A 154 -17.22 -1.72 -3.01
C LEU A 154 -18.51 -2.44 -2.62
N ALA A 155 -19.60 -2.24 -3.36
CA ALA A 155 -20.85 -2.97 -3.15
C ALA A 155 -20.69 -4.48 -3.44
N GLU A 156 -20.01 -4.84 -4.52
CA GLU A 156 -19.67 -6.24 -4.85
C GLU A 156 -18.83 -6.87 -3.74
N ARG A 157 -17.76 -6.19 -3.29
CA ARG A 157 -16.92 -6.67 -2.18
C ARG A 157 -17.71 -6.88 -0.91
N LYS A 158 -18.60 -5.94 -0.57
CA LYS A 158 -19.46 -6.04 0.62
C LYS A 158 -20.44 -7.20 0.51
N ALA A 159 -20.93 -7.53 -0.69
CA ALA A 159 -21.79 -8.69 -0.91
C ALA A 159 -21.04 -10.03 -0.80
N LEU A 160 -19.75 -10.04 -1.15
CA LEU A 160 -18.89 -11.24 -1.08
C LEU A 160 -18.23 -11.45 0.29
N ALA A 161 -18.03 -10.38 1.06
CA ALA A 161 -17.47 -10.43 2.41
C ALA A 161 -18.53 -10.86 3.43
N PRO A 162 -18.28 -11.90 4.25
CA PRO A 162 -19.13 -12.22 5.39
C PRO A 162 -19.17 -11.00 6.33
N SER A 163 -20.35 -10.40 6.48
CA SER A 163 -20.55 -9.04 6.99
C SER A 163 -20.19 -8.81 8.47
N GLU A 164 -19.67 -9.80 9.20
CA GLU A 164 -19.57 -9.71 10.67
C GLU A 164 -18.27 -10.18 11.31
N ILE A 165 -17.42 -10.98 10.64
CA ILE A 165 -16.20 -11.53 11.31
C ILE A 165 -14.90 -10.85 10.83
N ARG A 166 -14.87 -10.15 9.68
CA ARG A 166 -13.60 -9.89 8.98
C ARG A 166 -13.29 -8.50 8.42
N THR A 167 -14.14 -7.49 8.56
CA THR A 167 -13.72 -6.14 8.12
C THR A 167 -12.99 -5.42 9.25
N SER A 168 -11.75 -5.84 9.55
CA SER A 168 -10.82 -5.03 10.34
C SER A 168 -10.32 -3.87 9.47
N THR A 169 -11.21 -2.93 9.14
CA THR A 169 -10.78 -1.63 8.62
C THR A 169 -10.17 -0.88 9.81
N GLN A 170 -8.85 -0.91 9.92
CA GLN A 170 -8.06 -0.22 10.94
C GLN A 170 -7.92 1.30 10.67
N GLY A 171 -8.74 1.90 9.80
CA GLY A 171 -8.80 3.34 9.67
C GLY A 171 -9.84 3.87 8.70
N LYS A 172 -9.77 5.18 8.43
CA LYS A 172 -10.73 5.90 7.57
C LYS A 172 -10.38 5.79 6.09
N SER A 173 -9.14 5.39 5.76
CA SER A 173 -8.67 5.17 4.39
C SER A 173 -8.09 3.76 4.20
N GLY A 174 -8.11 3.25 2.96
CA GLY A 174 -7.45 1.97 2.61
C GLY A 174 -5.94 1.95 2.82
N ILE A 175 -5.32 3.10 3.12
CA ILE A 175 -3.88 3.24 3.42
C ILE A 175 -3.60 3.18 4.92
N ASP A 176 -4.60 3.50 5.75
CA ASP A 176 -4.54 3.27 7.20
C ASP A 176 -4.64 1.77 7.53
N ASN A 177 -5.25 0.97 6.63
CA ASN A 177 -5.39 -0.49 6.75
C ASN A 177 -4.09 -1.26 6.42
N THR A 178 -2.93 -0.60 6.48
CA THR A 178 -1.61 -1.20 6.21
C THR A 178 -1.04 -1.93 7.41
N VAL A 179 -1.56 -1.64 8.61
CA VAL A 179 -1.39 -2.49 9.79
C VAL A 179 -2.49 -3.54 9.76
N LEU A 180 -2.09 -4.82 9.83
CA LEU A 180 -3.03 -5.93 9.90
C LEU A 180 -3.36 -6.21 11.36
N ARG A 181 -4.60 -6.61 11.64
CA ARG A 181 -4.96 -7.06 12.98
C ARG A 181 -4.45 -8.49 13.19
N THR A 182 -3.50 -8.68 14.11
CA THR A 182 -2.98 -10.03 14.49
C THR A 182 -3.34 -10.41 15.93
N VAL A 183 -3.80 -9.46 16.74
CA VAL A 183 -4.25 -9.70 18.12
C VAL A 183 -5.78 -9.67 18.18
N PHE A 184 -6.36 -10.72 18.74
CA PHE A 184 -7.79 -10.94 18.86
C PHE A 184 -8.15 -11.24 20.32
N THR A 185 -9.38 -10.95 20.77
CA THR A 185 -9.89 -11.61 21.98
C THR A 185 -9.89 -13.12 21.76
N GLN A 186 -9.82 -13.88 22.86
CA GLN A 186 -9.96 -15.33 22.78
C GLN A 186 -11.27 -15.75 22.09
N LYS A 187 -12.37 -15.00 22.32
CA LYS A 187 -13.66 -15.24 21.68
C LYS A 187 -13.60 -15.02 20.17
N GLU A 188 -13.11 -13.86 19.70
CA GLU A 188 -12.99 -13.57 18.27
C GLU A 188 -12.09 -14.59 17.55
N HIS A 189 -10.99 -15.01 18.20
CA HIS A 189 -10.13 -16.04 17.65
C HIS A 189 -10.82 -17.39 17.53
N LEU A 190 -11.60 -17.79 18.53
CA LEU A 190 -12.42 -19.00 18.47
C LEU A 190 -13.50 -18.88 17.38
N GLU A 191 -14.18 -17.75 17.28
CA GLU A 191 -15.14 -17.48 16.20
C GLU A 191 -14.48 -17.62 14.82
N HIS A 192 -13.29 -17.06 14.64
CA HIS A 192 -12.54 -17.16 13.39
C HIS A 192 -12.06 -18.59 13.10
N ALA A 193 -11.52 -19.29 14.10
CA ALA A 193 -11.07 -20.68 13.97
C ALA A 193 -12.24 -21.64 13.69
N CYS A 194 -13.36 -21.51 14.40
CA CYS A 194 -14.59 -22.25 14.16
C CYS A 194 -15.16 -21.93 12.77
N PHE A 195 -15.17 -20.66 12.37
CA PHE A 195 -15.61 -20.25 11.03
C PHE A 195 -14.76 -20.88 9.93
N LYS A 196 -13.43 -20.86 10.06
CA LYS A 196 -12.50 -21.55 9.14
C LYS A 196 -12.79 -23.05 9.08
N GLY A 197 -12.92 -23.71 10.24
CA GLY A 197 -13.18 -25.14 10.34
C GLY A 197 -14.52 -25.56 9.75
N LEU A 198 -15.59 -24.82 10.06
CA LEU A 198 -16.93 -25.05 9.53
C LEU A 198 -16.97 -24.86 8.02
N ASN A 199 -16.44 -23.74 7.52
CA ASN A 199 -16.40 -23.49 6.09
C ASN A 199 -15.60 -24.58 5.34
N THR A 200 -14.46 -25.01 5.90
CA THR A 200 -13.66 -26.10 5.31
C THR A 200 -14.45 -27.41 5.29
N THR A 201 -15.21 -27.70 6.35
CA THR A 201 -16.06 -28.89 6.43
C THR A 201 -17.21 -28.81 5.42
N TYR A 202 -17.93 -27.69 5.36
CA TYR A 202 -19.00 -27.45 4.39
C TYR A 202 -18.49 -27.55 2.95
N PHE A 203 -17.36 -26.91 2.66
CA PHE A 203 -16.67 -27.00 1.39
C PHE A 203 -16.36 -28.44 1.01
N ASN A 204 -15.68 -29.20 1.88
CA ASN A 204 -15.33 -30.59 1.60
C ASN A 204 -16.56 -31.47 1.36
N PHE A 205 -17.62 -31.27 2.14
CA PHE A 205 -18.87 -32.02 1.99
C PHE A 205 -19.59 -31.69 0.68
N LEU A 206 -19.70 -30.41 0.34
CA LEU A 206 -20.29 -29.97 -0.93
C LEU A 206 -19.50 -30.51 -2.12
N ARG A 207 -18.19 -30.31 -2.12
CA ARG A 207 -17.28 -30.79 -3.16
C ARG A 207 -17.43 -32.30 -3.39
N GLN A 208 -17.39 -33.10 -2.32
CA GLN A 208 -17.57 -34.56 -2.41
C GLN A 208 -18.95 -34.92 -2.99
N ARG A 209 -20.00 -34.17 -2.67
CA ARG A 209 -21.33 -34.37 -3.24
C ARG A 209 -21.40 -34.01 -4.71
N GLU A 210 -20.77 -32.92 -5.13
CA GLU A 210 -20.69 -32.50 -6.52
C GLU A 210 -19.90 -33.52 -7.37
N GLU A 211 -18.72 -33.93 -6.89
CA GLU A 211 -17.92 -34.99 -7.53
C GLU A 211 -18.71 -36.30 -7.66
N ARG A 212 -19.49 -36.67 -6.63
CA ARG A 212 -20.38 -37.82 -6.69
C ARG A 212 -21.49 -37.66 -7.73
N ILE A 213 -22.10 -36.47 -7.84
CA ILE A 213 -23.12 -36.19 -8.86
C ILE A 213 -22.51 -36.33 -10.27
N LEU A 214 -21.33 -35.76 -10.50
CA LEU A 214 -20.63 -35.88 -11.78
C LEU A 214 -20.33 -37.34 -12.12
N ASN A 215 -19.80 -38.11 -11.16
CA ASN A 215 -19.50 -39.54 -11.37
C ASN A 215 -20.76 -40.38 -11.65
N LEU A 216 -21.89 -40.10 -10.97
CA LEU A 216 -23.16 -40.82 -11.19
C LEU A 216 -23.74 -40.55 -12.59
N LEU A 217 -23.38 -39.42 -13.19
CA LEU A 217 -23.87 -38.98 -14.50
C LEU A 217 -22.84 -39.16 -15.62
N ASP A 218 -21.64 -39.68 -15.29
CA ASP A 218 -20.48 -39.80 -16.19
C ASP A 218 -20.05 -38.46 -16.80
N LEU A 219 -19.96 -37.43 -15.95
CA LEU A 219 -19.65 -36.04 -16.33
C LEU A 219 -18.31 -35.53 -15.77
N GLN A 220 -17.46 -36.40 -15.22
CA GLN A 220 -16.17 -35.98 -14.63
C GLN A 220 -15.18 -35.33 -15.62
N HIS A 221 -15.38 -35.55 -16.92
CA HIS A 221 -14.58 -34.96 -18.00
C HIS A 221 -15.39 -34.02 -18.89
N ALA A 222 -16.66 -33.78 -18.54
CA ALA A 222 -17.52 -32.88 -19.27
C ALA A 222 -17.09 -31.43 -19.06
N THR A 223 -17.23 -30.63 -20.10
CA THR A 223 -17.07 -29.19 -20.02
C THR A 223 -18.16 -28.59 -19.13
N PRO A 224 -17.92 -27.40 -18.55
CA PRO A 224 -18.93 -26.74 -17.72
C PRO A 224 -20.27 -26.53 -18.44
N ALA A 225 -20.26 -26.28 -19.75
CA ALA A 225 -21.47 -26.13 -20.54
C ALA A 225 -22.26 -27.45 -20.63
N GLU A 226 -21.57 -28.56 -20.90
CA GLU A 226 -22.18 -29.91 -20.95
C GLU A 226 -22.74 -30.31 -19.58
N VAL A 227 -22.03 -30.01 -18.49
CA VAL A 227 -22.53 -30.23 -17.12
C VAL A 227 -23.83 -29.45 -16.89
N LYS A 228 -23.85 -28.14 -17.18
CA LYS A 228 -25.06 -27.30 -17.00
C LYS A 228 -26.23 -27.82 -17.83
N GLU A 229 -26.00 -28.12 -19.10
CA GLU A 229 -27.02 -28.64 -20.01
C GLU A 229 -27.58 -29.97 -19.50
N ARG A 230 -26.68 -30.91 -19.17
CA ARG A 230 -27.08 -32.25 -18.71
C ARG A 230 -27.88 -32.17 -17.42
N LEU A 231 -27.42 -31.41 -16.43
CA LEU A 231 -28.13 -31.21 -15.16
C LEU A 231 -29.45 -30.46 -15.32
N SER A 232 -29.56 -29.60 -16.33
CA SER A 232 -30.81 -28.89 -16.65
C SER A 232 -31.87 -29.78 -17.29
N ASN A 233 -31.45 -30.82 -18.01
CA ASN A 233 -32.33 -31.77 -18.69
C ASN A 233 -32.75 -32.97 -17.82
N LEU A 234 -32.26 -33.08 -16.59
CA LEU A 234 -32.68 -34.15 -15.67
C LEU A 234 -34.09 -33.88 -15.15
N SER A 235 -34.99 -34.86 -15.32
CA SER A 235 -36.31 -34.85 -14.69
C SER A 235 -36.22 -35.15 -13.20
N GLU A 236 -37.22 -34.72 -12.43
CA GLU A 236 -37.35 -35.08 -11.01
C GLU A 236 -37.35 -36.61 -10.77
N SER A 237 -37.90 -37.38 -11.71
CA SER A 237 -37.86 -38.85 -11.64
C SER A 237 -36.45 -39.41 -11.81
N GLN A 238 -35.63 -38.84 -12.70
CA GLN A 238 -34.22 -39.23 -12.87
C GLN A 238 -33.39 -38.83 -11.65
N LEU A 239 -33.60 -37.62 -11.13
CA LEU A 239 -32.93 -37.15 -9.91
C LEU A 239 -33.25 -38.06 -8.72
N LYS A 240 -34.53 -38.39 -8.52
CA LYS A 240 -34.97 -39.33 -7.49
C LYS A 240 -34.35 -40.72 -7.66
N ALA A 241 -34.27 -41.24 -8.89
CA ALA A 241 -33.66 -42.54 -9.19
C ALA A 241 -32.16 -42.58 -8.84
N LEU A 242 -31.46 -41.45 -8.98
CA LEU A 242 -30.05 -41.29 -8.62
C LEU A 242 -29.84 -40.90 -7.16
N ASN A 243 -30.91 -40.76 -6.36
CA ASN A 243 -30.89 -40.25 -5.00
C ASN A 243 -30.23 -38.86 -4.90
N ILE A 244 -30.48 -38.01 -5.89
CA ILE A 244 -30.06 -36.61 -5.93
C ILE A 244 -31.29 -35.77 -5.64
N SER A 245 -31.24 -34.92 -4.62
CA SER A 245 -32.31 -33.95 -4.38
C SER A 245 -32.13 -32.74 -5.29
N SER A 246 -33.15 -32.40 -6.07
CA SER A 246 -33.14 -31.19 -6.90
C SER A 246 -32.98 -29.93 -6.05
N SER A 247 -33.48 -29.92 -4.81
CA SER A 247 -33.31 -28.81 -3.87
C SER A 247 -31.96 -28.81 -3.13
N SER A 248 -31.11 -29.83 -3.32
CA SER A 248 -29.81 -29.85 -2.63
C SER A 248 -28.90 -28.76 -3.17
N TYR A 249 -28.16 -28.12 -2.25
CA TYR A 249 -27.26 -27.04 -2.61
C TYR A 249 -26.21 -27.47 -3.63
N ALA A 250 -25.52 -28.59 -3.37
CA ALA A 250 -24.52 -29.16 -4.27
C ALA A 250 -25.06 -29.36 -5.70
N PHE A 251 -26.31 -29.80 -5.85
CA PHE A 251 -26.91 -29.95 -7.18
C PHE A 251 -27.20 -28.59 -7.83
N GLN A 252 -27.81 -27.66 -7.10
CA GLN A 252 -28.15 -26.34 -7.63
C GLN A 252 -26.91 -25.52 -8.01
N GLU A 253 -25.87 -25.55 -7.18
CA GLU A 253 -24.59 -24.89 -7.46
C GLU A 253 -23.91 -25.52 -8.67
N LEU A 254 -23.71 -26.84 -8.69
CA LEU A 254 -23.12 -27.54 -9.82
C LEU A 254 -23.92 -27.33 -11.12
N LYS A 255 -25.26 -27.26 -11.03
CA LYS A 255 -26.14 -26.94 -12.16
C LYS A 255 -25.98 -25.49 -12.63
N ALA A 256 -25.77 -24.55 -11.72
CA ALA A 256 -25.61 -23.13 -12.05
C ALA A 256 -24.21 -22.81 -12.59
N SER A 257 -23.17 -23.34 -11.95
CA SER A 257 -21.75 -23.08 -12.24
C SER A 257 -21.20 -24.00 -13.32
N GLY A 258 -21.73 -25.22 -13.44
CA GLY A 258 -21.19 -26.29 -14.30
C GLY A 258 -19.88 -26.87 -13.79
N ARG A 259 -19.43 -26.50 -12.59
CA ARG A 259 -18.11 -26.82 -12.04
C ARG A 259 -18.21 -27.22 -10.58
N VAL A 260 -17.29 -28.07 -10.15
CA VAL A 260 -17.11 -28.40 -8.73
C VAL A 260 -16.49 -27.20 -8.03
N ILE A 261 -16.93 -26.90 -6.80
CA ILE A 261 -16.26 -25.88 -5.98
C ILE A 261 -14.83 -26.32 -5.62
N GLU A 262 -13.88 -25.42 -5.80
CA GLU A 262 -12.45 -25.70 -5.63
C GLU A 262 -11.88 -25.06 -4.36
N ASN A 263 -12.54 -24.00 -3.85
CA ASN A 263 -12.10 -23.26 -2.68
C ASN A 263 -13.27 -22.86 -1.76
N VAL A 264 -13.01 -22.81 -0.45
CA VAL A 264 -13.91 -22.31 0.59
C VAL A 264 -14.49 -20.93 0.25
N SER A 265 -13.73 -20.08 -0.44
CA SER A 265 -14.15 -18.74 -0.81
C SER A 265 -15.23 -18.68 -1.87
N GLN A 266 -15.44 -19.76 -2.62
CA GLN A 266 -16.55 -19.90 -3.56
C GLN A 266 -17.85 -20.27 -2.85
N LEU A 267 -17.82 -20.52 -1.54
CA LEU A 267 -19.05 -20.75 -0.79
C LEU A 267 -20.01 -19.56 -0.95
N PRO A 268 -21.31 -19.83 -1.11
CA PRO A 268 -22.31 -18.79 -1.30
C PRO A 268 -22.45 -17.90 -0.08
N PRO A 269 -22.90 -16.63 -0.24
CA PRO A 269 -23.09 -15.72 0.88
C PRO A 269 -23.97 -16.29 2.00
N HIS A 270 -25.08 -16.96 1.69
CA HIS A 270 -25.98 -17.52 2.71
C HIS A 270 -25.36 -18.70 3.47
N MET A 271 -24.52 -19.54 2.84
CA MET A 271 -23.81 -20.63 3.53
C MET A 271 -22.67 -20.09 4.39
N LYS A 272 -21.95 -19.08 3.89
CA LYS A 272 -20.98 -18.33 4.71
C LYS A 272 -21.69 -17.71 5.91
N GLN A 273 -22.86 -17.12 5.72
CA GLN A 273 -23.66 -16.53 6.80
C GLN A 273 -24.13 -17.58 7.82
N ALA A 274 -24.63 -18.73 7.36
CA ALA A 274 -24.99 -19.85 8.24
C ALA A 274 -23.76 -20.35 9.03
N SER A 275 -22.59 -20.43 8.38
CA SER A 275 -21.33 -20.80 9.01
C SER A 275 -20.87 -19.75 10.03
N VAL A 276 -21.09 -18.46 9.78
CA VAL A 276 -20.86 -17.37 10.76
C VAL A 276 -21.75 -17.58 11.99
N SER A 277 -23.06 -17.76 11.80
CA SER A 277 -24.00 -17.94 12.92
C SER A 277 -23.64 -19.16 13.76
N GLN A 278 -23.34 -20.29 13.11
CA GLN A 278 -22.96 -21.53 13.80
C GLN A 278 -21.56 -21.45 14.43
N ALA A 279 -20.60 -20.77 13.79
CA ALA A 279 -19.28 -20.53 14.37
C ALA A 279 -19.39 -19.71 15.66
N LYS A 280 -20.25 -18.68 15.68
CA LYS A 280 -20.53 -17.88 16.87
C LYS A 280 -21.12 -18.73 17.99
N GLU A 281 -22.08 -19.60 17.69
CA GLU A 281 -22.67 -20.50 18.69
C GLU A 281 -21.65 -21.47 19.28
N TYR A 282 -20.84 -22.14 18.43
CA TYR A 282 -19.79 -23.04 18.90
C TYR A 282 -18.67 -22.32 19.66
N ALA A 283 -18.25 -21.16 19.17
CA ALA A 283 -17.24 -20.35 19.84
C ALA A 283 -17.72 -19.87 21.21
N GLU A 284 -18.99 -19.48 21.34
CA GLU A 284 -19.59 -19.14 22.63
C GLU A 284 -19.57 -20.34 23.59
N GLY A 285 -20.03 -21.52 23.16
CA GLY A 285 -19.98 -22.73 23.98
C GLY A 285 -18.56 -23.11 24.42
N ALA A 286 -17.62 -23.16 23.48
CA ALA A 286 -16.21 -23.46 23.75
C ALA A 286 -15.56 -22.42 24.67
N TYR A 287 -15.93 -21.14 24.52
CA TYR A 287 -15.46 -20.07 25.38
C TYR A 287 -15.98 -20.23 26.82
N GLN A 288 -17.26 -20.55 27.00
CA GLN A 288 -17.83 -20.82 28.34
C GLN A 288 -17.16 -22.04 29.00
N GLU A 289 -16.92 -23.13 28.26
CA GLU A 289 -16.19 -24.29 28.79
C GLU A 289 -14.75 -23.95 29.22
N LEU A 290 -14.04 -23.16 28.41
CA LEU A 290 -12.69 -22.69 28.72
C LEU A 290 -12.68 -21.81 29.98
N LYS A 291 -13.70 -20.95 30.14
CA LYS A 291 -13.89 -20.10 31.32
C LYS A 291 -14.15 -20.93 32.57
N GLU A 292 -15.06 -21.89 32.53
CA GLU A 292 -15.35 -22.79 33.66
C GLU A 292 -14.14 -23.65 34.05
N ALA A 293 -13.36 -24.12 33.07
CA ALA A 293 -12.11 -24.82 33.31
C ALA A 293 -11.06 -23.94 34.03
N LYS A 294 -10.94 -22.66 33.63
CA LYS A 294 -10.08 -21.68 34.32
C LYS A 294 -10.54 -21.43 35.75
N ILE A 295 -11.85 -21.21 35.97
CA ILE A 295 -12.44 -21.03 37.30
C ILE A 295 -12.11 -22.23 38.18
N THR A 296 -12.38 -23.44 37.69
CA THR A 296 -12.14 -24.69 38.42
C THR A 296 -10.67 -24.84 38.79
N LYS A 297 -9.75 -24.66 37.83
CA LYS A 297 -8.31 -24.75 38.06
C LYS A 297 -7.83 -23.75 39.11
N ARG A 298 -8.21 -22.47 38.98
CA ARG A 298 -7.84 -21.38 39.90
C ARG A 298 -8.40 -21.63 41.30
N PHE A 299 -9.63 -22.11 41.39
CA PHE A 299 -10.26 -22.50 42.64
C PHE A 299 -9.50 -23.63 43.34
N THR A 300 -9.09 -24.67 42.60
CA THR A 300 -8.26 -25.77 43.12
C THR A 300 -6.90 -25.27 43.60
N GLU A 301 -6.22 -24.41 42.83
CA GLU A 301 -4.93 -23.83 43.21
C GLU A 301 -5.04 -22.98 44.49
N LEU A 302 -6.07 -22.12 44.59
CA LEU A 302 -6.27 -21.28 45.76
C LEU A 302 -6.65 -22.10 47.02
N HIS A 303 -7.49 -23.12 46.87
CA HIS A 303 -7.82 -24.05 47.96
C HIS A 303 -6.60 -24.87 48.42
N SER A 304 -5.70 -25.22 47.50
CA SER A 304 -4.45 -25.91 47.85
C SER A 304 -3.44 -25.00 48.57
N SER A 305 -3.65 -23.68 48.55
CA SER A 305 -2.75 -22.67 49.12
C SER A 305 -3.19 -22.14 50.51
N ASP A 306 -4.01 -22.88 51.24
CA ASP A 306 -4.53 -22.56 52.59
C ASP A 306 -5.39 -21.27 52.67
N LYS A 307 -5.89 -20.78 51.53
CA LYS A 307 -6.81 -19.64 51.45
C LYS A 307 -8.25 -20.11 51.24
N THR A 308 -9.11 -19.85 52.22
CA THR A 308 -10.57 -20.04 52.11
C THR A 308 -11.19 -18.97 51.23
N ILE A 309 -11.18 -19.19 49.91
CA ILE A 309 -11.85 -18.33 48.92
C ILE A 309 -13.06 -19.08 48.35
N SER A 310 -14.24 -18.46 48.31
CA SER A 310 -15.44 -19.09 47.72
C SER A 310 -15.35 -19.19 46.20
N LEU A 311 -16.00 -20.20 45.61
CA LEU A 311 -16.06 -20.38 44.15
C LEU A 311 -16.66 -19.15 43.45
N GLU A 312 -17.66 -18.53 44.08
CA GLU A 312 -18.31 -17.32 43.57
C GLU A 312 -17.36 -16.12 43.52
N ALA A 313 -16.47 -15.98 44.52
CA ALA A 313 -15.45 -14.94 44.52
C ALA A 313 -14.42 -15.16 43.41
N VAL A 314 -14.01 -16.42 43.14
CA VAL A 314 -13.14 -16.75 41.99
C VAL A 314 -13.82 -16.42 40.66
N ARG A 315 -15.11 -16.76 40.51
CA ARG A 315 -15.88 -16.46 39.30
C ARG A 315 -16.01 -14.96 39.06
N THR A 316 -16.37 -14.19 40.08
CA THR A 316 -16.46 -12.72 40.01
C THR A 316 -15.11 -12.10 39.63
N GLN A 317 -14.00 -12.61 40.17
CA GLN A 317 -12.67 -12.14 39.81
C GLN A 317 -12.33 -12.41 38.33
N ILE A 318 -12.60 -13.62 37.83
CA ILE A 318 -12.34 -13.98 36.43
C ILE A 318 -13.22 -13.14 35.47
N GLU A 319 -14.47 -12.86 35.84
CA GLU A 319 -15.35 -11.96 35.07
C GLU A 319 -14.83 -10.53 35.01
N GLN A 320 -14.28 -10.02 36.13
CA GLN A 320 -13.64 -8.72 36.16
C GLN A 320 -12.37 -8.69 35.29
N GLU A 321 -11.54 -9.74 35.34
CA GLU A 321 -10.36 -9.88 34.49
C GLU A 321 -10.75 -9.93 32.99
N GLU A 322 -11.77 -10.70 32.61
CA GLU A 322 -12.30 -10.75 31.24
C GLU A 322 -12.86 -9.41 30.78
N LYS A 323 -13.58 -8.70 31.65
CA LYS A 323 -14.09 -7.37 31.34
C LYS A 323 -12.95 -6.40 31.02
N VAL A 324 -11.86 -6.43 31.79
CA VAL A 324 -10.66 -5.62 31.52
C VAL A 324 -10.06 -5.98 30.15
N TRP A 325 -9.98 -7.27 29.79
CA TRP A 325 -9.47 -7.70 28.48
C TRP A 325 -10.40 -7.32 27.32
N ASN A 326 -11.71 -7.43 27.49
CA ASN A 326 -12.68 -7.01 26.47
C ASN A 326 -12.70 -5.49 26.29
N ASP A 327 -12.61 -4.74 27.39
CA ASP A 327 -12.44 -3.29 27.37
C ASP A 327 -11.12 -2.93 26.65
N PHE A 328 -10.03 -3.70 26.87
CA PHE A 328 -8.76 -3.55 26.15
C PHE A 328 -8.86 -3.85 24.65
N VAL A 329 -9.47 -4.96 24.24
CA VAL A 329 -9.62 -5.28 22.81
C VAL A 329 -10.58 -4.31 22.11
N THR A 330 -11.67 -3.92 22.77
CA THR A 330 -12.57 -2.87 22.26
C THR A 330 -11.84 -1.53 22.11
N PHE A 331 -10.97 -1.20 23.07
CA PHE A 331 -10.11 -0.03 23.00
C PHE A 331 -9.12 -0.13 21.83
N VAL A 332 -8.50 -1.29 21.63
CA VAL A 332 -7.60 -1.60 20.51
C VAL A 332 -8.30 -1.45 19.15
N ASP A 333 -9.52 -1.97 19.01
CA ASP A 333 -10.29 -1.88 17.77
C ASP A 333 -10.75 -0.46 17.45
N LYS A 334 -11.14 0.30 18.48
CA LYS A 334 -11.54 1.71 18.33
C LYS A 334 -10.36 2.64 18.11
N ASN A 335 -9.16 2.18 18.46
CA ASN A 335 -7.94 2.93 18.32
C ASN A 335 -6.85 2.03 17.74
N PRO A 336 -6.93 1.67 16.45
CA PRO A 336 -5.92 0.83 15.81
C PRO A 336 -4.52 1.48 15.82
N GLY A 337 -4.47 2.81 15.91
CA GLY A 337 -3.25 3.59 16.19
C GLY A 337 -2.83 3.65 17.67
N CYS A 338 -3.62 3.19 18.64
CA CYS A 338 -3.20 3.12 20.05
C CYS A 338 -2.23 1.97 20.34
N PHE A 339 -1.95 1.09 19.38
CA PHE A 339 -0.74 0.30 19.40
C PHE A 339 0.52 1.09 19.02
N THR A 340 0.37 2.25 18.38
CA THR A 340 1.47 3.23 18.22
C THR A 340 1.56 4.19 19.40
N GLU A 341 0.45 4.48 20.11
CA GLU A 341 0.47 5.36 21.28
C GLU A 341 -0.46 4.86 22.42
N PRO A 342 0.09 4.13 23.42
CA PRO A 342 -0.49 4.06 24.75
C PRO A 342 -0.91 5.44 25.25
N SER A 343 -2.10 5.54 25.85
CA SER A 343 -2.46 6.79 26.54
C SER A 343 -1.38 7.15 27.56
N ASP A 344 -1.09 8.44 27.71
CA ASP A 344 -0.07 8.87 28.67
C ASP A 344 -0.40 8.41 30.09
N ALA A 345 -1.69 8.24 30.42
CA ALA A 345 -2.13 7.64 31.68
C ALA A 345 -1.68 6.18 31.86
N MET A 346 -1.79 5.34 30.82
CA MET A 346 -1.31 3.96 30.84
C MET A 346 0.21 3.88 30.89
N LEU A 347 0.89 4.72 30.10
CA LEU A 347 2.34 4.79 30.11
C LEU A 347 2.87 5.22 31.47
N ASN A 348 2.23 6.23 32.09
CA ASN A 348 2.53 6.67 33.45
C ASN A 348 2.32 5.56 34.50
N ALA A 349 1.31 4.70 34.35
CA ALA A 349 1.15 3.54 35.23
C ALA A 349 2.28 2.52 35.02
N PHE A 350 2.60 2.19 33.77
CA PHE A 350 3.69 1.28 33.42
C PHE A 350 5.05 1.75 33.97
N LEU A 351 5.36 3.04 33.81
CA LEU A 351 6.61 3.63 34.30
C LEU A 351 6.73 3.64 35.83
N ARG A 352 5.59 3.68 36.55
CA ARG A 352 5.58 3.64 38.02
C ARG A 352 5.78 2.24 38.57
N ASP A 353 5.18 1.24 37.93
CA ASP A 353 4.96 -0.06 38.56
C ASP A 353 5.75 -1.21 37.92
N VAL A 354 6.21 -1.04 36.67
CA VAL A 354 6.74 -2.16 35.86
C VAL A 354 8.04 -1.84 35.13
N ALA A 355 8.26 -0.57 34.75
CA ALA A 355 9.46 -0.19 34.01
C ALA A 355 10.74 -0.34 34.84
N ASP A 356 11.81 -0.78 34.18
CA ASP A 356 13.13 -0.94 34.82
C ASP A 356 13.66 0.40 35.34
N PRO A 357 13.86 0.56 36.67
CA PRO A 357 14.37 1.80 37.25
C PRO A 357 15.77 2.18 36.76
N GLU A 358 16.58 1.21 36.32
CA GLU A 358 17.91 1.48 35.75
C GLU A 358 17.82 2.11 34.36
N THR A 359 16.84 1.69 33.55
CA THR A 359 16.64 2.18 32.18
C THR A 359 15.88 3.50 32.11
N TYR A 360 14.84 3.68 32.94
CA TYR A 360 13.92 4.83 32.84
C TYR A 360 14.07 5.86 33.98
N GLY A 361 14.86 5.55 35.01
CA GLY A 361 14.97 6.33 36.24
C GLY A 361 13.68 6.33 37.06
N ASN A 362 13.70 6.99 38.23
CA ASN A 362 12.52 7.18 39.09
C ASN A 362 11.54 8.24 38.53
N ARG A 363 11.33 8.28 37.20
CA ARG A 363 10.46 9.26 36.54
C ARG A 363 9.01 8.79 36.62
N ARG A 364 8.21 9.49 37.43
CA ARG A 364 6.76 9.25 37.60
C ARG A 364 5.90 9.89 36.51
N ASP A 365 6.52 10.57 35.54
CA ASP A 365 5.85 11.35 34.51
C ASP A 365 6.40 11.00 33.11
N ALA A 366 5.52 10.55 32.23
CA ALA A 366 5.77 10.23 30.83
C ALA A 366 6.22 11.47 30.05
N ASP A 367 5.76 12.66 30.44
CA ASP A 367 6.19 13.95 29.89
C ASP A 367 7.62 14.31 30.24
N ALA A 368 8.18 13.67 31.27
CA ALA A 368 9.59 13.79 31.58
C ALA A 368 10.46 12.86 30.73
N LEU A 369 9.95 11.83 30.03
CA LEU A 369 10.78 10.95 29.20
C LEU A 369 11.22 11.64 27.90
N THR A 370 12.40 11.27 27.41
CA THR A 370 12.74 11.60 26.02
C THR A 370 11.80 10.84 25.08
N PRO A 371 11.53 11.36 23.86
CA PRO A 371 10.73 10.66 22.88
C PRO A 371 11.18 9.21 22.66
N GLU A 372 12.49 8.95 22.61
CA GLU A 372 13.05 7.61 22.42
C GLU A 372 12.72 6.65 23.58
N LEU A 373 12.89 7.11 24.83
CA LEU A 373 12.55 6.29 26.00
C LEU A 373 11.03 6.08 26.08
N ARG A 374 10.24 7.08 25.67
CA ARG A 374 8.79 6.96 25.57
C ARG A 374 8.41 5.86 24.58
N THR A 375 8.97 5.87 23.36
CA THR A 375 8.78 4.80 22.37
C THR A 375 9.15 3.43 22.94
N GLN A 376 10.33 3.31 23.55
CA GLN A 376 10.82 2.03 24.08
C GLN A 376 9.92 1.50 25.21
N ALA A 377 9.48 2.37 26.13
CA ALA A 377 8.55 1.99 27.19
C ALA A 377 7.19 1.55 26.64
N ARG A 378 6.69 2.22 25.59
CA ARG A 378 5.47 1.82 24.88
C ARG A 378 5.62 0.43 24.22
N GLN A 379 6.77 0.16 23.60
CA GLN A 379 7.06 -1.15 23.01
C GLN A 379 7.11 -2.27 24.07
N GLN A 380 7.79 -2.03 25.19
CA GLN A 380 7.84 -2.99 26.30
C GLN A 380 6.46 -3.24 26.91
N MET A 381 5.68 -2.18 27.13
CA MET A 381 4.32 -2.29 27.63
C MET A 381 3.45 -3.12 26.67
N HIS A 382 3.54 -2.90 25.36
CA HIS A 382 2.83 -3.73 24.38
C HIS A 382 3.22 -5.20 24.48
N CYS A 383 4.52 -5.52 24.47
CA CYS A 383 5.00 -6.89 24.60
C CYS A 383 4.45 -7.55 25.86
N LEU A 384 4.53 -6.85 27.01
CA LEU A 384 4.06 -7.35 28.29
C LEU A 384 2.54 -7.53 28.32
N MET A 385 1.77 -6.61 27.76
CA MET A 385 0.31 -6.74 27.67
C MET A 385 -0.11 -7.89 26.77
N THR A 386 0.53 -8.05 25.61
CA THR A 386 0.28 -9.17 24.70
C THR A 386 0.64 -10.51 25.36
N ILE A 387 1.80 -10.60 26.02
CA ILE A 387 2.22 -11.79 26.76
C ILE A 387 1.26 -12.08 27.93
N ALA A 388 0.89 -11.06 28.72
CA ALA A 388 -0.03 -11.22 29.83
C ALA A 388 -1.42 -11.66 29.36
N GLY A 389 -1.90 -11.12 28.23
CA GLY A 389 -3.14 -11.54 27.60
C GLY A 389 -3.08 -12.99 27.10
N LEU A 390 -1.96 -13.41 26.50
CA LEU A 390 -1.73 -14.78 26.05
C LEU A 390 -1.69 -15.74 27.25
N TRP A 391 -1.01 -15.36 28.33
CA TRP A 391 -0.92 -16.15 29.57
C TRP A 391 -2.24 -16.24 30.32
N SER A 392 -3.03 -15.15 30.35
CA SER A 392 -4.37 -15.15 30.93
C SER A 392 -5.38 -15.89 30.03
N GLY A 393 -5.03 -16.12 28.77
CA GLY A 393 -5.93 -16.63 27.73
C GLY A 393 -7.11 -15.69 27.47
N GLY A 394 -6.92 -14.39 27.68
CA GLY A 394 -7.88 -13.33 27.33
C GLY A 394 -7.73 -12.87 25.87
N VAL A 395 -6.55 -13.03 25.29
CA VAL A 395 -6.26 -12.74 23.89
C VAL A 395 -5.62 -13.95 23.20
N ALA A 396 -5.77 -14.01 21.89
CA ALA A 396 -5.06 -14.93 21.02
C ALA A 396 -4.40 -14.16 19.88
N VAL A 397 -3.31 -14.73 19.36
CA VAL A 397 -2.54 -14.15 18.26
C VAL A 397 -2.65 -15.06 17.06
N GLU A 398 -3.02 -14.49 15.92
CA GLU A 398 -2.85 -15.14 14.63
C GLU A 398 -1.59 -14.58 13.95
N PRO A 399 -0.68 -15.45 13.47
CA PRO A 399 0.50 -15.00 12.77
C PRO A 399 0.15 -14.07 11.62
N ARG A 400 0.83 -12.92 11.51
CA ARG A 400 0.67 -11.97 10.39
C ARG A 400 0.74 -12.67 9.04
N THR A 401 1.63 -13.65 8.89
CA THR A 401 1.76 -14.48 7.69
C THR A 401 0.47 -15.19 7.28
N GLN A 402 -0.39 -15.54 8.23
CA GLN A 402 -1.71 -16.12 7.97
C GLN A 402 -2.72 -15.03 7.63
N VAL A 403 -2.71 -13.90 8.36
CA VAL A 403 -3.63 -12.78 8.13
C VAL A 403 -3.42 -12.14 6.75
N GLU A 404 -2.16 -11.98 6.31
CA GLU A 404 -1.81 -11.43 4.99
C GLU A 404 -2.42 -12.23 3.84
N GLN A 405 -2.51 -13.56 3.97
CA GLN A 405 -3.12 -14.43 2.96
C GLN A 405 -4.62 -14.13 2.78
N GLU A 406 -5.27 -13.61 3.82
CA GLU A 406 -6.69 -13.27 3.82
C GLU A 406 -6.96 -11.84 3.34
N THR A 407 -5.92 -11.04 3.14
CA THR A 407 -6.07 -9.64 2.73
C THR A 407 -6.06 -9.53 1.22
N PRO A 408 -6.84 -8.59 0.64
CA PRO A 408 -6.89 -8.38 -0.80
C PRO A 408 -5.73 -7.53 -1.32
N HIS A 409 -4.75 -7.16 -0.49
CA HIS A 409 -3.64 -6.31 -0.91
C HIS A 409 -2.38 -7.15 -1.08
N ARG A 410 -1.73 -7.00 -2.24
CA ARG A 410 -0.35 -7.47 -2.44
C ARG A 410 0.55 -6.28 -2.73
N HIS A 411 1.83 -6.44 -2.44
CA HIS A 411 2.81 -5.40 -2.66
C HIS A 411 4.13 -5.98 -3.19
N LEU A 412 4.97 -5.13 -3.80
CA LEU A 412 6.38 -5.44 -4.08
C LEU A 412 7.23 -4.71 -3.05
N PRO A 413 7.86 -5.41 -2.09
CA PRO A 413 8.77 -4.76 -1.15
C PRO A 413 10.08 -4.38 -1.86
N ILE A 414 10.47 -3.12 -1.79
CA ILE A 414 11.74 -2.62 -2.34
C ILE A 414 12.62 -2.09 -1.22
N SER A 415 13.77 -2.71 -1.03
CA SER A 415 14.77 -2.25 -0.06
C SER A 415 15.76 -1.30 -0.73
N TRP A 416 16.08 -0.21 -0.04
CA TRP A 416 17.09 0.76 -0.46
C TRP A 416 17.87 1.28 0.75
N VAL A 417 18.98 1.99 0.51
CA VAL A 417 19.81 2.55 1.56
C VAL A 417 19.85 4.06 1.38
N ARG A 418 19.51 4.78 2.44
CA ARG A 418 19.50 6.23 2.48
C ARG A 418 20.91 6.78 2.30
N GLN A 419 21.08 7.71 1.37
CA GLN A 419 22.35 8.33 1.03
C GLN A 419 22.55 9.64 1.79
N VAL A 420 21.48 10.40 2.01
CA VAL A 420 21.52 11.67 2.74
C VAL A 420 20.55 11.64 3.92
N PRO A 421 20.85 12.29 5.05
CA PRO A 421 19.93 12.31 6.17
C PRO A 421 18.61 12.98 5.79
N LEU A 422 17.48 12.39 6.19
CA LEU A 422 16.17 13.03 6.03
C LEU A 422 16.00 14.08 7.12
N GLN A 423 16.09 15.35 6.74
CA GLN A 423 15.89 16.47 7.66
C GLN A 423 14.41 16.75 7.88
N GLY A 424 14.00 16.79 9.16
CA GLY A 424 12.79 17.49 9.60
C GLY A 424 13.08 18.97 9.85
N THR A 425 12.12 19.69 10.43
CA THR A 425 12.29 21.13 10.72
C THR A 425 13.42 21.40 11.72
N ASP A 426 13.59 20.54 12.72
CA ASP A 426 14.43 20.75 13.89
C ASP A 426 15.36 19.57 14.22
N ARG A 427 15.21 18.43 13.53
CA ARG A 427 15.99 17.22 13.79
C ARG A 427 16.16 16.37 12.54
N VAL A 428 17.17 15.50 12.58
CA VAL A 428 17.31 14.40 11.61
C VAL A 428 16.27 13.33 11.95
N LEU A 429 15.41 13.00 10.98
CA LEU A 429 14.39 11.97 11.11
C LEU A 429 14.94 10.59 10.70
N ARG A 430 15.87 10.59 9.74
CA ARG A 430 16.56 9.39 9.24
C ARG A 430 18.02 9.68 8.98
N GLU A 431 18.89 8.80 9.45
CA GLU A 431 20.32 8.92 9.22
C GLU A 431 20.72 8.38 7.85
N ALA A 432 21.78 8.93 7.26
CA ALA A 432 22.43 8.31 6.12
C ALA A 432 22.93 6.90 6.48
N GLY A 433 22.89 5.98 5.53
CA GLY A 433 23.20 4.56 5.72
C GLY A 433 22.06 3.73 6.30
N GLN A 434 20.94 4.34 6.70
CA GLN A 434 19.77 3.60 7.14
C GLN A 434 19.15 2.81 5.98
N ARG A 435 18.84 1.53 6.21
CA ARG A 435 18.06 0.72 5.27
C ARG A 435 16.59 1.09 5.38
N GLU A 436 15.97 1.37 4.26
CA GLU A 436 14.58 1.74 4.11
C GLU A 436 13.87 0.71 3.25
N VAL A 437 12.55 0.58 3.41
CA VAL A 437 11.72 -0.28 2.57
C VAL A 437 10.45 0.44 2.15
N SER A 438 10.16 0.39 0.85
CA SER A 438 8.86 0.81 0.31
C SER A 438 8.06 -0.38 -0.18
N GLY A 439 6.76 -0.40 0.10
CA GLY A 439 5.80 -1.38 -0.40
C GLY A 439 5.02 -0.82 -1.57
N LEU A 440 5.41 -1.23 -2.78
CA LEU A 440 4.72 -0.83 -4.01
C LEU A 440 3.41 -1.60 -4.14
N ARG A 441 2.27 -0.93 -4.25
CA ARG A 441 0.96 -1.58 -4.43
C ARG A 441 0.05 -0.83 -5.40
N ALA A 442 -1.01 -1.49 -5.87
CA ALA A 442 -2.05 -0.85 -6.66
C ALA A 442 -2.88 0.12 -5.81
N ASN A 443 -3.35 1.21 -6.43
CA ASN A 443 -4.26 2.14 -5.77
C ASN A 443 -5.70 1.64 -5.95
N GLU A 444 -6.46 1.58 -4.86
CA GLU A 444 -7.87 1.16 -4.91
C GLU A 444 -8.74 2.11 -5.73
N MET A 445 -8.35 3.38 -5.82
CA MET A 445 -9.12 4.41 -6.52
C MET A 445 -8.24 5.13 -7.54
N PRO A 446 -7.93 4.50 -8.69
CA PRO A 446 -7.05 5.07 -9.69
C PRO A 446 -7.57 6.42 -10.20
N TYR A 447 -6.67 7.33 -10.55
CA TYR A 447 -7.00 8.59 -11.23
C TYR A 447 -6.03 8.88 -12.40
N GLN A 448 -5.15 7.95 -12.72
CA GLN A 448 -4.25 7.93 -13.86
C GLN A 448 -4.08 6.47 -14.34
N PRO A 449 -3.52 6.23 -15.54
CA PRO A 449 -3.18 4.89 -16.01
C PRO A 449 -2.22 4.16 -15.06
N HIS A 450 -2.47 2.88 -14.81
CA HIS A 450 -1.72 2.05 -13.86
C HIS A 450 -1.38 2.79 -12.57
N HIS A 451 -2.39 3.41 -11.95
CA HIS A 451 -2.17 4.22 -10.76
C HIS A 451 -2.00 3.34 -9.51
N GLY A 452 -0.87 3.52 -8.86
CA GLY A 452 -0.47 2.83 -7.65
C GLY A 452 0.13 3.78 -6.62
N MET A 453 0.76 3.21 -5.60
CA MET A 453 1.43 3.96 -4.54
C MET A 453 2.54 3.15 -3.90
N ALA A 454 3.49 3.84 -3.29
CA ALA A 454 4.46 3.24 -2.39
C ALA A 454 4.30 3.78 -0.98
N ILE A 455 4.06 2.88 -0.03
CA ILE A 455 4.01 3.17 1.40
C ILE A 455 5.33 2.74 2.04
N PRO A 456 5.87 3.45 3.04
CA PRO A 456 6.90 2.89 3.88
C PRO A 456 6.30 1.68 4.57
N ILE A 457 6.90 0.52 4.36
CA ILE A 457 6.59 -0.63 5.19
C ILE A 457 7.43 -0.39 6.42
N GLY A 458 6.84 0.29 7.39
CA GLY A 458 7.53 0.81 8.56
C GLY A 458 8.48 -0.24 9.15
N SER A 459 9.65 0.20 9.63
CA SER A 459 10.72 -0.60 10.21
C SER A 459 10.27 -1.58 11.31
N PHE A 460 9.63 -2.67 10.92
CA PHE A 460 10.14 -3.97 11.30
C PHE A 460 11.52 -4.04 10.65
N HIS A 461 12.55 -4.47 11.37
CA HIS A 461 13.83 -4.77 10.75
C HIS A 461 13.66 -5.80 9.63
N GLU A 462 13.38 -5.37 8.39
CA GLU A 462 13.45 -6.16 7.16
C GLU A 462 14.92 -6.28 6.72
N ARG A 463 15.77 -6.67 7.67
CA ARG A 463 16.91 -7.48 7.31
C ARG A 463 16.30 -8.82 6.89
N LEU A 464 16.35 -9.13 5.59
CA LEU A 464 16.12 -10.47 5.02
C LEU A 464 16.46 -11.59 6.04
N PRO A 465 15.70 -12.70 6.21
CA PRO A 465 14.29 -13.02 5.98
C PRO A 465 13.53 -13.12 7.34
N THR A 466 12.51 -12.30 7.60
CA THR A 466 11.83 -12.32 8.92
C THR A 466 10.31 -12.48 8.86
N VAL A 467 9.80 -12.96 7.74
CA VAL A 467 8.59 -13.80 7.75
C VAL A 467 8.83 -14.88 8.81
N SER A 468 7.91 -15.09 9.76
CA SER A 468 8.03 -16.02 10.92
C SER A 468 8.88 -15.61 12.13
N THR A 469 9.29 -14.34 12.27
CA THR A 469 9.75 -13.86 13.59
C THR A 469 8.56 -13.55 14.48
N LEU A 470 8.68 -13.85 15.77
CA LEU A 470 7.64 -13.56 16.75
C LEU A 470 7.24 -12.07 16.72
N GLY A 471 8.19 -11.16 16.50
CA GLY A 471 7.91 -9.73 16.42
C GLY A 471 7.06 -9.32 15.22
N TYR A 472 7.34 -9.89 14.05
CA TYR A 472 6.57 -9.68 12.83
C TYR A 472 5.17 -10.30 12.92
N ASP A 473 5.06 -11.54 13.42
CA ASP A 473 3.78 -12.23 13.55
C ASP A 473 2.87 -11.61 14.62
N LEU A 474 3.45 -10.98 15.66
CA LEU A 474 2.71 -10.25 16.69
C LEU A 474 2.32 -8.82 16.28
N ASN A 475 2.78 -8.31 15.13
CA ASN A 475 2.74 -6.87 14.83
C ASN A 475 3.24 -6.03 16.00
N LEU A 476 4.43 -6.35 16.54
CA LEU A 476 5.02 -5.52 17.58
C LEU A 476 5.06 -4.05 17.11
N PRO A 477 4.84 -3.09 18.02
CA PRO A 477 4.76 -1.67 17.70
C PRO A 477 5.91 -1.27 16.81
N LEU A 478 5.53 -0.70 15.67
CA LEU A 478 6.42 -0.08 14.70
C LEU A 478 7.39 0.82 15.48
N ASP A 479 8.69 0.73 15.16
CA ASP A 479 9.64 1.77 15.55
C ASP A 479 8.98 3.13 15.25
N GLU A 480 8.75 4.00 16.23
CA GLU A 480 8.06 5.27 15.94
C GLU A 480 8.82 6.10 14.89
N LYS A 481 10.14 5.87 14.75
CA LYS A 481 10.91 6.47 13.67
C LYS A 481 10.44 5.91 12.32
N ALA A 482 10.01 4.66 12.22
CA ALA A 482 9.42 4.00 11.03
C ALA A 482 8.33 4.83 10.33
N CYS A 483 7.44 5.39 11.14
CA CYS A 483 6.20 6.01 10.71
C CYS A 483 6.41 7.50 10.49
N LEU A 484 6.96 7.82 9.32
CA LEU A 484 7.10 9.20 8.89
C LEU A 484 5.72 9.75 8.49
N GLU A 485 5.38 10.94 9.00
CA GLU A 485 4.17 11.65 8.57
C GLU A 485 4.25 11.96 7.07
N ASN A 486 3.10 11.96 6.40
CA ASN A 486 3.01 12.38 5.00
C ASN A 486 2.92 13.89 4.85
N TRP A 487 2.14 14.52 5.74
CA TRP A 487 2.03 15.97 5.76
C TRP A 487 3.33 16.54 6.32
N PHE A 488 3.72 17.71 5.81
CA PHE A 488 4.88 18.47 6.30
C PHE A 488 6.25 17.82 6.02
N LEU A 489 6.28 16.64 5.39
CA LEU A 489 7.49 15.87 5.16
C LEU A 489 7.48 15.22 3.77
N ILE A 490 8.09 15.91 2.80
CA ILE A 490 8.38 15.35 1.49
C ILE A 490 9.80 14.74 1.49
N ASP A 491 9.88 13.45 1.16
CA ASP A 491 11.15 12.71 1.04
C ASP A 491 11.55 12.56 -0.44
N GLY A 492 12.37 13.50 -0.90
CA GLY A 492 12.88 13.51 -2.27
C GLY A 492 13.74 12.29 -2.61
N GLU A 493 14.46 11.72 -1.63
CA GLU A 493 15.27 10.53 -1.87
C GLU A 493 14.37 9.31 -2.10
N LYS A 494 13.34 9.11 -1.26
CA LYS A 494 12.36 8.03 -1.44
C LYS A 494 11.75 8.07 -2.85
N ILE A 495 11.34 9.25 -3.32
CA ILE A 495 10.79 9.45 -4.67
C ILE A 495 11.80 9.01 -5.75
N VAL A 496 13.06 9.43 -5.63
CA VAL A 496 14.13 9.10 -6.58
C VAL A 496 14.45 7.60 -6.60
N GLN A 497 14.53 6.96 -5.42
CA GLN A 497 14.85 5.54 -5.29
C GLN A 497 13.74 4.67 -5.87
N GLU A 498 12.48 5.02 -5.59
CA GLU A 498 11.30 4.36 -6.15
C GLU A 498 11.23 4.52 -7.66
N TYR A 499 11.43 5.75 -8.16
CA TYR A 499 11.48 6.02 -9.60
C TYR A 499 12.52 5.15 -10.30
N ALA A 500 13.74 5.09 -9.77
CA ALA A 500 14.84 4.38 -10.39
C ALA A 500 14.70 2.85 -10.38
N LEU A 501 13.85 2.30 -9.52
CA LEU A 501 13.51 0.87 -9.49
C LEU A 501 12.28 0.53 -10.34
N LEU A 502 11.51 1.53 -10.75
CA LEU A 502 10.29 1.38 -11.53
C LEU A 502 10.46 1.79 -12.99
N ASN A 503 11.65 2.20 -13.40
CA ASN A 503 11.90 2.72 -14.73
C ASN A 503 13.17 2.10 -15.33
N PRO A 504 13.13 1.68 -16.61
CA PRO A 504 14.33 1.32 -17.34
C PRO A 504 15.33 2.49 -17.39
N PRO A 505 16.64 2.25 -17.20
CA PRO A 505 17.65 3.31 -17.09
C PRO A 505 18.20 3.80 -18.45
N LEU A 506 17.69 3.28 -19.57
CA LEU A 506 18.14 3.60 -20.93
C LEU A 506 16.99 4.19 -21.75
N SER A 507 17.28 4.64 -22.98
CA SER A 507 16.23 5.07 -23.90
C SER A 507 15.27 3.94 -24.25
N SER A 508 14.05 4.29 -24.65
CA SER A 508 12.97 3.35 -24.96
C SER A 508 13.31 2.37 -26.09
N ASP A 509 14.25 2.73 -26.96
CA ASP A 509 14.79 1.85 -28.00
C ASP A 509 15.54 0.63 -27.44
N HIS A 510 15.96 0.69 -26.18
CA HIS A 510 16.65 -0.40 -25.48
C HIS A 510 15.78 -1.11 -24.45
N TRP A 511 14.51 -0.74 -24.31
CA TRP A 511 13.63 -1.35 -23.34
C TRP A 511 13.30 -2.79 -23.71
N LEU A 512 13.06 -3.61 -22.69
CA LEU A 512 12.53 -4.94 -22.89
C LEU A 512 11.04 -4.85 -23.29
N PRO A 513 10.55 -5.78 -24.15
CA PRO A 513 9.14 -5.79 -24.54
C PRO A 513 8.19 -5.82 -23.34
N GLY A 514 7.26 -4.87 -23.28
CA GLY A 514 6.20 -4.81 -22.27
C GLY A 514 6.48 -3.90 -21.07
N GLU A 515 7.72 -3.41 -20.90
CA GLU A 515 8.06 -2.41 -19.90
C GLU A 515 7.33 -1.08 -20.15
N ALA A 516 7.27 -0.23 -19.11
CA ALA A 516 6.57 1.05 -19.14
C ALA A 516 7.31 2.12 -18.33
N ALA A 517 7.11 3.38 -18.70
CA ALA A 517 7.51 4.53 -17.90
C ALA A 517 6.56 4.72 -16.71
N PHE A 518 7.12 5.04 -15.55
CA PHE A 518 6.36 5.45 -14.38
C PHE A 518 6.83 6.81 -13.87
N GLU A 519 5.88 7.70 -13.58
CA GLU A 519 6.15 8.84 -12.69
C GLU A 519 6.01 8.42 -11.23
N VAL A 520 6.81 9.03 -10.36
CA VAL A 520 6.70 8.89 -8.91
C VAL A 520 6.71 10.28 -8.30
N GLY A 521 5.77 10.58 -7.41
CA GLY A 521 5.73 11.85 -6.70
C GLY A 521 5.01 11.76 -5.36
N GLN A 522 5.12 12.77 -4.52
CA GLN A 522 4.40 12.83 -3.25
C GLN A 522 3.43 14.01 -3.24
N ASN A 523 2.19 13.77 -2.82
CA ASN A 523 1.20 14.82 -2.70
C ASN A 523 1.55 15.76 -1.54
N PRO A 524 1.49 17.09 -1.76
CA PRO A 524 1.55 18.04 -0.66
C PRO A 524 0.33 17.87 0.26
N LYS A 525 0.39 18.41 1.47
CA LYS A 525 -0.70 18.36 2.46
C LYS A 525 -2.03 18.82 1.87
N ALA A 526 -2.03 19.91 1.10
CA ALA A 526 -3.25 20.44 0.48
C ALA A 526 -3.89 19.46 -0.54
N GLY A 527 -3.11 18.54 -1.09
CA GLY A 527 -3.53 17.51 -2.05
C GLY A 527 -3.70 16.11 -1.45
N SER A 528 -3.43 15.93 -0.15
CA SER A 528 -3.39 14.61 0.48
C SER A 528 -4.39 14.50 1.61
N SER A 529 -5.27 13.50 1.54
CA SER A 529 -6.18 13.13 2.63
C SER A 529 -5.51 12.29 3.72
N ILE A 530 -4.24 11.91 3.55
CA ILE A 530 -3.51 10.99 4.42
C ILE A 530 -2.42 11.77 5.14
N GLN A 531 -2.57 11.89 6.45
CA GLN A 531 -1.65 12.66 7.30
C GLN A 531 -0.50 11.80 7.82
N LYS A 532 -0.81 10.63 8.38
CA LYS A 532 0.10 9.90 9.27
C LYS A 532 1.11 9.00 8.57
N ASN A 533 0.79 8.54 7.36
CA ASN A 533 1.60 7.57 6.64
C ASN A 533 2.12 8.20 5.35
N GLN A 534 3.42 8.54 5.33
CA GLN A 534 4.12 8.98 4.13
C GLN A 534 3.80 8.02 2.98
N HIS A 535 3.55 8.53 1.79
CA HIS A 535 3.37 7.67 0.63
C HIS A 535 3.63 8.45 -0.65
N THR A 536 4.06 7.75 -1.69
CA THR A 536 4.19 8.31 -3.03
C THR A 536 3.04 7.81 -3.90
N GLN A 537 2.64 8.63 -4.86
CA GLN A 537 1.73 8.31 -5.95
C GLN A 537 2.58 7.87 -7.13
N ILE A 538 2.16 6.79 -7.79
CA ILE A 538 2.87 6.21 -8.92
C ILE A 538 1.88 6.06 -10.07
N SER A 539 2.20 6.53 -11.26
CA SER A 539 1.36 6.31 -12.44
C SER A 539 2.18 6.02 -13.69
N SER A 540 1.62 5.25 -14.62
CA SER A 540 2.29 4.88 -15.86
C SER A 540 2.16 6.02 -16.87
N ASN A 541 3.10 6.95 -16.84
CA ASN A 541 3.21 8.06 -17.78
C ASN A 541 4.68 8.46 -17.96
N ASP A 542 5.01 8.93 -19.17
CA ASP A 542 6.26 9.63 -19.45
C ASP A 542 6.06 11.15 -19.45
N ILE A 543 7.13 11.89 -19.69
CA ILE A 543 7.10 13.36 -19.69
C ILE A 543 6.16 13.97 -20.75
N SER A 544 5.87 13.25 -21.84
CA SER A 544 4.97 13.73 -22.90
C SER A 544 3.52 13.83 -22.45
N ALA A 545 3.14 13.08 -21.40
CA ALA A 545 1.83 13.17 -20.76
C ALA A 545 1.64 14.49 -19.98
N TYR A 546 2.70 15.28 -19.79
CA TYR A 546 2.69 16.50 -18.99
C TYR A 546 3.25 17.70 -19.77
N PRO A 547 2.48 18.27 -20.72
CA PRO A 547 2.95 19.39 -21.55
C PRO A 547 3.45 20.61 -20.76
N THR A 548 2.94 20.82 -19.54
CA THR A 548 3.45 21.87 -18.63
C THR A 548 4.94 21.69 -18.31
N TYR A 549 5.40 20.45 -18.13
CA TYR A 549 6.79 20.14 -17.78
C TYR A 549 7.73 20.04 -18.99
N LEU A 550 7.20 20.07 -20.21
CA LEU A 550 8.01 20.20 -21.43
C LEU A 550 8.54 21.62 -21.65
N GLN A 551 7.95 22.62 -20.98
CA GLN A 551 8.39 24.00 -21.06
C GLN A 551 9.85 24.15 -20.61
N GLN A 552 10.52 25.13 -21.21
CA GLN A 552 11.89 25.53 -20.93
C GLN A 552 11.95 27.05 -20.84
N ASN A 553 12.85 27.57 -20.02
CA ASN A 553 13.12 28.99 -19.88
C ASN A 553 14.57 29.29 -20.22
N HIS A 554 15.50 29.00 -19.31
CA HIS A 554 16.94 29.20 -19.50
C HIS A 554 17.71 28.03 -18.90
N PRO A 555 17.65 26.84 -19.53
CA PRO A 555 18.32 25.66 -19.02
C PRO A 555 19.84 25.86 -18.99
N VAL A 556 20.45 25.54 -17.86
CA VAL A 556 21.91 25.57 -17.66
C VAL A 556 22.41 24.19 -17.27
N PHE A 557 23.57 23.79 -17.80
CA PHE A 557 24.20 22.57 -17.35
C PHE A 557 24.91 22.84 -16.01
N ALA A 558 24.57 22.06 -14.98
CA ALA A 558 25.15 22.13 -13.65
C ALA A 558 26.17 20.99 -13.46
N PRO A 559 27.49 21.25 -13.59
CA PRO A 559 28.50 20.18 -13.57
C PRO A 559 28.54 19.40 -12.25
N SER A 560 28.26 20.06 -11.12
CA SER A 560 28.25 19.40 -9.81
C SER A 560 27.13 18.38 -9.66
N LEU A 561 26.08 18.47 -10.49
CA LEU A 561 24.94 17.57 -10.49
C LEU A 561 24.95 16.61 -11.69
N GLN A 562 25.86 16.84 -12.65
CA GLN A 562 25.85 16.21 -13.98
C GLN A 562 24.45 16.23 -14.61
N ALA A 563 23.78 17.38 -14.52
CA ALA A 563 22.39 17.55 -14.90
C ALA A 563 22.14 18.90 -15.57
N THR A 564 21.12 18.96 -16.42
CA THR A 564 20.59 20.23 -16.92
C THR A 564 19.53 20.74 -15.95
N VAL A 565 19.64 21.98 -15.50
CA VAL A 565 18.74 22.60 -14.52
C VAL A 565 18.10 23.84 -15.10
N ASP A 566 16.79 24.02 -14.90
CA ASP A 566 16.04 25.14 -15.44
C ASP A 566 15.00 25.64 -14.43
N VAL A 567 14.90 26.96 -14.26
CA VAL A 567 13.86 27.61 -13.44
C VAL A 567 12.75 28.05 -14.40
N VAL A 568 11.74 27.19 -14.55
CA VAL A 568 10.69 27.34 -15.56
C VAL A 568 9.53 28.13 -14.98
N GLN A 569 9.36 29.37 -15.42
CA GLN A 569 8.21 30.18 -15.07
C GLN A 569 6.97 29.69 -15.82
N VAL A 570 5.90 29.41 -15.07
CA VAL A 570 4.61 28.96 -15.61
C VAL A 570 3.58 30.07 -15.57
N GLY A 571 3.42 30.68 -14.39
CA GLY A 571 2.47 31.77 -14.17
C GLY A 571 2.96 33.12 -14.69
N LYS A 572 2.12 34.15 -14.53
CA LYS A 572 2.48 35.53 -14.87
C LYS A 572 3.50 36.10 -13.89
N GLU A 573 3.43 35.66 -12.63
CA GLU A 573 4.29 36.13 -11.56
C GLU A 573 5.65 35.39 -11.59
N PRO A 574 6.77 36.07 -11.30
CA PRO A 574 8.09 35.43 -11.36
C PRO A 574 8.20 34.19 -10.45
N ASP A 575 7.57 34.23 -9.26
CA ASP A 575 7.57 33.14 -8.28
C ASP A 575 6.57 32.00 -8.59
N ALA A 576 5.83 32.10 -9.70
CA ALA A 576 4.95 31.05 -10.18
C ALA A 576 5.71 30.11 -11.13
N PHE A 577 6.63 29.31 -10.56
CA PHE A 577 7.60 28.50 -11.32
C PHE A 577 7.70 27.06 -10.78
N PHE A 578 8.36 26.20 -11.55
CA PHE A 578 8.95 24.96 -11.03
C PHE A 578 10.43 24.89 -11.42
N LEU A 579 11.23 24.22 -10.60
CA LEU A 579 12.59 23.85 -10.93
C LEU A 579 12.58 22.50 -11.64
N LYS A 580 13.18 22.45 -12.83
CA LYS A 580 13.33 21.25 -13.66
C LYS A 580 14.78 20.79 -13.63
N ILE A 581 15.01 19.54 -13.27
CA ILE A 581 16.34 18.91 -13.30
C ILE A 581 16.27 17.69 -14.23
N VAL A 582 17.06 17.69 -15.30
CA VAL A 582 17.15 16.57 -16.25
C VAL A 582 18.49 15.88 -16.07
N THR A 583 18.47 14.60 -15.71
CA THR A 583 19.68 13.80 -15.41
C THR A 583 19.53 12.34 -15.83
N ALA A 584 20.63 11.71 -16.23
CA ALA A 584 20.68 10.25 -16.45
C ALA A 584 20.89 9.45 -15.15
N ASN A 585 21.28 10.11 -14.05
CA ASN A 585 21.52 9.46 -12.75
C ASN A 585 20.80 10.19 -11.61
N PRO A 586 19.45 10.04 -11.51
CA PRO A 586 18.68 10.71 -10.48
C PRO A 586 19.08 10.25 -9.07
N LYS A 587 19.60 9.03 -8.91
CA LYS A 587 20.07 8.45 -7.62
C LYS A 587 21.45 8.97 -7.16
N SER A 588 22.05 9.92 -7.86
CA SER A 588 23.35 10.48 -7.44
C SER A 588 23.19 11.21 -6.10
N PRO A 589 24.11 11.01 -5.13
CA PRO A 589 24.06 11.72 -3.84
C PRO A 589 24.01 13.24 -4.01
N GLU A 590 24.64 13.77 -5.06
CA GLU A 590 24.65 15.20 -5.38
C GLU A 590 23.25 15.74 -5.73
N ILE A 591 22.47 15.00 -6.53
CA ILE A 591 21.08 15.36 -6.85
C ILE A 591 20.22 15.30 -5.59
N VAL A 592 20.31 14.21 -4.83
CA VAL A 592 19.51 14.02 -3.62
C VAL A 592 19.84 15.11 -2.58
N GLN A 593 21.12 15.40 -2.36
CA GLN A 593 21.56 16.45 -1.45
C GLN A 593 21.13 17.83 -1.92
N PHE A 594 21.16 18.11 -3.23
CA PHE A 594 20.69 19.37 -3.79
C PHE A 594 19.20 19.61 -3.50
N ILE A 595 18.36 18.58 -3.70
CA ILE A 595 16.92 18.65 -3.41
C ILE A 595 16.67 18.87 -1.92
N ASP A 596 17.35 18.12 -1.05
CA ASP A 596 17.13 18.23 0.40
C ASP A 596 17.63 19.57 0.95
N ASN A 597 18.76 20.08 0.44
CA ASN A 597 19.26 21.42 0.77
C ASN A 597 18.29 22.52 0.34
N LEU A 598 17.77 22.43 -0.89
CA LEU A 598 16.83 23.40 -1.43
C LEU A 598 15.53 23.41 -0.61
N LYS A 599 14.97 22.23 -0.32
CA LYS A 599 13.80 22.05 0.57
C LYS A 599 14.06 22.67 1.96
N THR A 600 15.20 22.37 2.55
CA THR A 600 15.59 22.87 3.88
C THR A 600 15.71 24.39 3.90
N GLU A 601 16.32 24.98 2.87
CA GLU A 601 16.44 26.44 2.74
C GLU A 601 15.06 27.09 2.61
N TYR A 602 14.17 26.53 1.78
CA TYR A 602 12.79 26.98 1.66
C TYR A 602 12.03 26.94 2.99
N LEU A 603 12.11 25.83 3.72
CA LEU A 603 11.48 25.70 5.03
C LEU A 603 12.00 26.75 6.02
N LYS A 604 13.32 27.03 6.02
CA LYS A 604 13.92 28.07 6.87
C LYS A 604 13.49 29.48 6.49
N SER A 605 13.45 29.79 5.19
CA SER A 605 13.15 31.15 4.71
C SER A 605 11.66 31.51 4.80
N PHE A 606 10.76 30.53 4.72
CA PHE A 606 9.32 30.80 4.55
C PHE A 606 8.44 30.36 5.72
N GLY A 607 8.99 30.19 6.93
CA GLY A 607 8.20 29.92 8.13
C GLY A 607 7.84 28.44 8.35
N GLY A 608 8.64 27.54 7.78
CA GLY A 608 8.54 26.10 8.00
C GLY A 608 7.36 25.44 7.29
N PRO A 609 7.11 24.16 7.58
CA PRO A 609 6.16 23.34 6.82
C PRO A 609 4.69 23.74 7.04
N THR A 610 4.42 24.64 7.99
CA THR A 610 3.08 25.21 8.20
C THR A 610 2.71 26.28 7.17
N LYS A 611 3.70 26.80 6.43
CA LYS A 611 3.54 27.93 5.50
C LYS A 611 3.93 27.57 4.06
N ILE A 612 4.90 26.68 3.88
CA ILE A 612 5.35 26.19 2.57
C ILE A 612 5.31 24.66 2.53
N ASP A 613 5.02 24.13 1.35
CA ASP A 613 5.08 22.70 1.03
C ASP A 613 5.68 22.53 -0.37
N PHE A 614 5.81 21.29 -0.85
CA PHE A 614 6.48 20.99 -2.10
C PHE A 614 5.71 19.95 -2.92
N ASN A 615 5.65 20.18 -4.23
CA ASN A 615 5.32 19.13 -5.19
C ASN A 615 6.63 18.66 -5.82
N ILE A 616 7.07 17.46 -5.43
CA ILE A 616 8.28 16.82 -5.95
C ILE A 616 7.88 15.55 -6.69
N LYS A 617 8.41 15.37 -7.90
CA LYS A 617 8.20 14.18 -8.72
C LYS A 617 9.37 13.87 -9.63
N CYS A 618 9.54 12.60 -9.98
CA CYS A 618 10.43 12.11 -11.02
C CYS A 618 9.59 11.51 -12.16
N ILE A 619 9.96 11.82 -13.40
CA ILE A 619 9.23 11.42 -14.61
C ILE A 619 10.24 10.93 -15.65
N ASN A 620 9.92 9.84 -16.35
CA ASN A 620 10.76 9.29 -17.41
C ASN A 620 10.65 10.11 -18.70
N ASN A 621 11.79 10.37 -19.36
CA ASN A 621 11.85 11.10 -20.63
C ASN A 621 11.90 10.19 -21.87
N ASN A 622 11.92 8.87 -21.70
CA ASN A 622 12.11 7.84 -22.73
C ASN A 622 13.45 7.89 -23.48
N ASP A 623 14.34 8.82 -23.15
CA ASP A 623 15.67 8.98 -23.77
C ASP A 623 16.81 8.48 -22.86
N GLY A 624 16.48 7.78 -21.77
CA GLY A 624 17.43 7.34 -20.74
C GLY A 624 17.71 8.40 -19.68
N THR A 625 16.97 9.51 -19.69
CA THR A 625 17.03 10.53 -18.64
C THR A 625 15.74 10.60 -17.84
N CYS A 626 15.87 11.16 -16.64
CA CYS A 626 14.80 11.48 -15.71
C CYS A 626 14.62 13.00 -15.66
N THR A 627 13.37 13.45 -15.75
CA THR A 627 12.98 14.81 -15.37
C THR A 627 12.48 14.80 -13.93
N LEU A 628 13.22 15.48 -13.05
CA LEU A 628 12.78 15.79 -11.70
C LEU A 628 12.16 17.19 -11.66
N ILE A 629 10.94 17.28 -11.14
CA ILE A 629 10.22 18.53 -10.93
C ILE A 629 10.22 18.82 -9.43
N PHE A 630 10.63 20.04 -9.08
CA PHE A 630 10.55 20.58 -7.73
C PHE A 630 9.77 21.89 -7.79
N THR A 631 8.56 21.91 -7.23
CA THR A 631 7.71 23.10 -7.19
C THR A 631 7.50 23.53 -5.75
N PRO A 632 8.05 24.68 -5.29
CA PRO A 632 7.68 25.26 -4.01
C PRO A 632 6.25 25.80 -4.10
N ILE A 633 5.39 25.41 -3.15
CA ILE A 633 4.00 25.85 -3.11
C ILE A 633 3.64 26.35 -1.72
N CYS A 634 2.75 27.33 -1.63
CA CYS A 634 2.26 27.79 -0.34
C CYS A 634 1.34 26.74 0.30
N GLN A 635 1.42 26.63 1.62
CA GLN A 635 0.51 25.80 2.41
C GLN A 635 -0.81 26.56 2.58
N LEU A 636 -1.77 26.29 1.71
CA LEU A 636 -3.08 26.95 1.72
C LEU A 636 -3.83 26.70 3.04
N THR A 637 -4.50 27.74 3.53
CA THR A 637 -5.40 27.66 4.70
C THR A 637 -6.85 27.57 4.23
N VAL A 638 -7.53 26.47 4.56
CA VAL A 638 -8.96 26.28 4.25
C VAL A 638 -9.81 27.01 5.28
N ASN A 639 -10.58 27.99 4.82
CA ASN A 639 -11.38 28.93 5.62
C ASN A 639 -12.89 28.70 5.43
N GLY A 640 -13.30 27.43 5.39
CA GLY A 640 -14.69 27.02 5.17
C GLY A 640 -15.05 26.84 3.69
N LYS A 641 -16.35 26.89 3.38
CA LYS A 641 -16.87 26.70 2.02
C LYS A 641 -17.58 27.95 1.52
N GLU A 642 -17.36 28.30 0.26
CA GLU A 642 -18.05 29.37 -0.46
C GLU A 642 -18.51 28.82 -1.82
N LYS A 643 -19.81 28.94 -2.13
CA LYS A 643 -20.44 28.34 -3.33
C LYS A 643 -20.18 26.82 -3.49
N GLY A 644 -20.05 26.10 -2.36
CA GLY A 644 -19.78 24.66 -2.37
C GLY A 644 -18.31 24.26 -2.59
N ILE A 645 -17.42 25.24 -2.82
CA ILE A 645 -15.98 25.05 -3.00
C ILE A 645 -15.27 25.41 -1.69
N ASP A 646 -14.23 24.67 -1.31
CA ASP A 646 -13.41 25.04 -0.16
C ASP A 646 -12.69 26.36 -0.44
N LYS A 647 -12.97 27.37 0.38
CA LYS A 647 -12.35 28.69 0.30
C LYS A 647 -10.96 28.59 0.90
N SER A 648 -9.94 28.72 0.06
CA SER A 648 -8.54 28.62 0.47
C SER A 648 -7.81 29.94 0.31
N THR A 649 -6.97 30.28 1.28
CA THR A 649 -6.16 31.49 1.30
C THR A 649 -4.68 31.16 1.14
N ASN A 650 -3.99 31.84 0.23
CA ASN A 650 -2.53 31.84 0.17
C ASN A 650 -1.99 32.67 1.35
N PRO A 651 -1.22 32.07 2.29
CA PRO A 651 -0.74 32.76 3.48
C PRO A 651 0.30 33.86 3.21
N PHE A 652 0.87 33.95 2.00
CA PHE A 652 1.87 34.95 1.64
C PHE A 652 1.30 36.13 0.85
N THR A 653 0.23 35.91 0.08
CA THR A 653 -0.39 36.96 -0.74
C THR A 653 -1.72 37.44 -0.19
N GLU A 654 -2.27 36.73 0.81
CA GLU A 654 -3.61 36.92 1.39
C GLU A 654 -4.76 36.76 0.38
N GLN A 655 -4.45 36.38 -0.86
CA GLN A 655 -5.44 36.13 -1.91
C GLN A 655 -6.15 34.81 -1.64
N THR A 656 -7.46 34.80 -1.94
CA THR A 656 -8.28 33.59 -1.90
C THR A 656 -8.48 33.04 -3.30
N ASN A 657 -8.68 31.73 -3.41
CA ASN A 657 -9.05 31.10 -4.68
C ASN A 657 -10.34 31.71 -5.27
N ILE A 658 -11.28 32.13 -4.42
CA ILE A 658 -12.52 32.82 -4.85
C ILE A 658 -12.22 34.19 -5.47
N GLN A 659 -11.36 35.01 -4.86
CA GLN A 659 -10.95 36.31 -5.41
C GLN A 659 -10.20 36.17 -6.73
N MET A 660 -9.49 35.05 -6.92
CA MET A 660 -8.75 34.75 -8.15
C MET A 660 -9.58 33.97 -9.19
N GLU A 661 -10.87 33.72 -8.92
CA GLU A 661 -11.76 32.94 -9.80
C GLU A 661 -11.20 31.54 -10.12
N ILE A 662 -10.64 30.88 -9.11
CA ILE A 662 -10.05 29.54 -9.21
C ILE A 662 -10.99 28.54 -8.51
N PRO A 663 -11.68 27.66 -9.26
CA PRO A 663 -12.65 26.71 -8.72
C PRO A 663 -12.01 25.46 -8.09
N VAL A 664 -10.73 25.54 -7.69
CA VAL A 664 -10.00 24.50 -6.96
C VAL A 664 -9.32 25.10 -5.72
N HIS A 665 -9.09 24.26 -4.72
CA HIS A 665 -8.57 24.68 -3.42
C HIS A 665 -7.13 24.23 -3.15
N CYS A 666 -6.47 23.57 -4.12
CA CYS A 666 -5.10 23.09 -3.98
C CYS A 666 -4.42 22.82 -5.33
N MET A 667 -3.08 22.83 -5.30
CA MET A 667 -2.24 22.20 -6.31
C MET A 667 -1.67 20.91 -5.68
N ASP A 668 -1.87 19.77 -6.34
CA ASP A 668 -1.32 18.47 -5.96
C ASP A 668 -0.46 17.90 -7.10
N THR A 669 0.05 16.67 -6.98
CA THR A 669 0.94 16.07 -8.00
C THR A 669 0.24 15.96 -9.36
N ALA A 670 -1.07 15.77 -9.39
CA ALA A 670 -1.87 15.62 -10.61
C ALA A 670 -2.23 17.00 -11.21
N LYS A 671 -2.85 17.89 -10.42
CA LYS A 671 -3.32 19.21 -10.88
C LYS A 671 -2.18 20.13 -11.30
N GLY A 672 -1.05 20.08 -10.59
CA GLY A 672 0.15 20.85 -10.96
C GLY A 672 0.76 20.45 -12.31
N ALA A 673 0.35 19.28 -12.83
CA ALA A 673 0.75 18.74 -14.13
C ALA A 673 -0.40 18.75 -15.16
N GLY A 674 -1.55 19.33 -14.81
CA GLY A 674 -2.71 19.48 -15.69
C GLY A 674 -3.76 18.38 -15.61
N TRP A 675 -3.74 17.51 -14.60
CA TRP A 675 -4.74 16.45 -14.43
C TRP A 675 -5.80 16.87 -13.40
N PHE A 676 -7.03 17.09 -13.84
CA PHE A 676 -8.13 17.61 -13.01
C PHE A 676 -9.26 16.60 -12.89
N MET A 677 -9.61 16.21 -11.66
CA MET A 677 -10.84 15.48 -11.37
C MET A 677 -12.01 16.47 -11.27
N VAL A 678 -13.02 16.29 -12.13
CA VAL A 678 -14.16 17.22 -12.24
C VAL A 678 -15.46 16.50 -11.86
N PRO A 679 -16.14 16.91 -10.76
CA PRO A 679 -17.47 16.40 -10.42
C PRO A 679 -18.52 16.74 -11.48
N GLU A 680 -19.43 15.80 -11.74
CA GLU A 680 -20.63 16.10 -12.54
C GLU A 680 -21.47 17.17 -11.82
N GLY A 681 -22.01 18.11 -12.58
CA GLY A 681 -22.72 19.26 -12.01
C GLY A 681 -21.84 20.41 -11.54
N ASN A 682 -20.53 20.38 -11.80
CA ASN A 682 -19.64 21.55 -11.65
C ASN A 682 -19.18 22.11 -13.01
N PRO A 683 -20.08 22.77 -13.77
CA PRO A 683 -19.76 23.32 -15.08
C PRO A 683 -18.73 24.46 -15.02
N GLU A 684 -18.62 25.15 -13.89
CA GLU A 684 -17.62 26.19 -13.66
C GLU A 684 -16.20 25.61 -13.67
N LEU A 685 -15.97 24.53 -12.90
CA LEU A 685 -14.68 23.83 -12.90
C LEU A 685 -14.37 23.21 -14.26
N ALA A 686 -15.35 22.59 -14.92
CA ALA A 686 -15.16 22.01 -16.25
C ALA A 686 -14.76 23.09 -17.26
N SER A 687 -15.49 24.21 -17.31
CA SER A 687 -15.20 25.35 -18.18
C SER A 687 -13.82 25.94 -17.89
N TRP A 688 -13.49 26.12 -16.61
CA TRP A 688 -12.19 26.64 -16.19
C TRP A 688 -11.04 25.70 -16.58
N ALA A 689 -11.18 24.39 -16.40
CA ALA A 689 -10.19 23.39 -16.78
C ALA A 689 -9.98 23.33 -18.31
N MET A 690 -11.04 23.53 -19.10
CA MET A 690 -10.98 23.56 -20.56
C MET A 690 -10.23 24.77 -21.14
N GLN A 691 -9.85 25.76 -20.32
CA GLN A 691 -8.98 26.86 -20.74
C GLN A 691 -7.50 26.44 -20.89
N GLY A 692 -7.15 25.20 -20.52
CA GLY A 692 -5.85 24.62 -20.83
C GLY A 692 -4.69 25.32 -20.11
N GLN A 693 -3.74 25.87 -20.85
CA GLN A 693 -2.56 26.53 -20.30
C GLN A 693 -2.93 27.65 -19.32
N GLN A 694 -3.97 28.43 -19.62
CA GLN A 694 -4.39 29.55 -18.77
C GLN A 694 -4.76 29.07 -17.36
N THR A 695 -5.47 27.94 -17.27
CA THR A 695 -5.81 27.24 -16.02
C THR A 695 -4.56 26.96 -15.19
N ILE A 696 -3.55 26.37 -15.82
CA ILE A 696 -2.28 26.03 -15.17
C ILE A 696 -1.58 27.29 -14.68
N ARG A 697 -1.48 28.34 -15.52
CA ARG A 697 -0.86 29.61 -15.14
C ARG A 697 -1.52 30.21 -13.90
N HIS A 698 -2.85 30.27 -13.89
CA HIS A 698 -3.62 30.82 -12.77
C HIS A 698 -3.40 30.00 -11.49
N LEU A 699 -3.34 28.67 -11.59
CA LEU A 699 -3.07 27.80 -10.45
C LEU A 699 -1.67 28.04 -9.87
N TYR A 700 -0.63 28.12 -10.72
CA TYR A 700 0.73 28.44 -10.29
C TYR A 700 0.84 29.84 -9.69
N ASP A 701 0.17 30.84 -10.27
CA ASP A 701 0.12 32.20 -9.71
C ASP A 701 -0.53 32.17 -8.32
N PHE A 702 -1.62 31.44 -8.13
CA PHE A 702 -2.30 31.37 -6.83
C PHE A 702 -1.48 30.66 -5.76
N THR A 703 -0.77 29.58 -6.09
CA THR A 703 0.01 28.80 -5.11
C THR A 703 1.44 29.27 -4.92
N ARG A 704 1.85 30.36 -5.58
CA ARG A 704 3.21 30.89 -5.52
C ARG A 704 3.63 31.29 -4.11
N VAL A 705 4.93 31.27 -3.87
CA VAL A 705 5.59 31.78 -2.66
C VAL A 705 6.47 32.96 -3.06
N PRO A 706 6.05 34.21 -2.82
CA PRO A 706 6.82 35.40 -3.17
C PRO A 706 8.26 35.36 -2.64
N GLY A 707 9.25 35.57 -3.51
CA GLY A 707 10.68 35.50 -3.20
C GLY A 707 11.31 34.10 -3.32
N ALA A 708 10.52 33.05 -3.54
CA ALA A 708 11.04 31.69 -3.65
C ALA A 708 11.96 31.49 -4.86
N ARG A 709 11.74 32.23 -5.95
CA ARG A 709 12.55 32.11 -7.17
C ARG A 709 14.01 32.47 -6.94
N GLY A 710 14.28 33.49 -6.13
CA GLY A 710 15.66 33.91 -5.82
C GLY A 710 16.47 32.81 -5.13
N ILE A 711 15.83 31.98 -4.29
CA ILE A 711 16.48 30.82 -3.64
C ILE A 711 16.83 29.75 -4.68
N ALA A 712 15.90 29.42 -5.58
CA ALA A 712 16.14 28.46 -6.65
C ALA A 712 17.27 28.93 -7.57
N GLU A 713 17.21 30.16 -8.08
CA GLU A 713 18.22 30.72 -8.98
C GLU A 713 19.61 30.75 -8.32
N LYS A 714 19.69 31.09 -7.03
CA LYS A 714 20.94 31.03 -6.26
C LYS A 714 21.48 29.61 -6.16
N ALA A 715 20.62 28.62 -5.87
CA ALA A 715 21.02 27.22 -5.79
C ALA A 715 21.51 26.69 -7.16
N VAL A 716 20.81 27.05 -8.24
CA VAL A 716 21.21 26.71 -9.62
C VAL A 716 22.56 27.34 -9.97
N ALA A 717 22.78 28.61 -9.65
CA ALA A 717 24.05 29.28 -9.87
C ALA A 717 25.21 28.62 -9.09
N GLN A 718 24.97 28.21 -7.85
CA GLN A 718 25.95 27.48 -7.04
C GLN A 718 26.31 26.12 -7.66
N ALA A 719 25.32 25.36 -8.13
CA ALA A 719 25.54 24.07 -8.79
C ALA A 719 26.25 24.22 -10.15
N SER A 720 26.01 25.34 -10.85
CA SER A 720 26.59 25.63 -12.17
C SER A 720 28.05 26.08 -12.09
N ASN A 721 28.43 26.82 -11.04
CA ASN A 721 29.80 27.31 -10.87
C ASN A 721 30.79 26.25 -10.37
N GLY A 722 30.32 25.02 -10.13
CA GLY A 722 31.10 23.95 -9.51
C GLY A 722 31.41 24.24 -8.04
N PRO A 723 31.98 23.27 -7.30
CA PRO A 723 32.45 23.54 -5.95
C PRO A 723 33.51 24.64 -6.02
N SER A 724 33.21 25.83 -5.50
CA SER A 724 34.25 26.73 -5.03
C SER A 724 34.89 26.01 -3.86
N ASN A 725 35.90 25.17 -4.12
CA ASN A 725 36.56 24.32 -3.11
C ASN A 725 36.75 25.12 -1.81
N PRO A 726 35.96 24.87 -0.76
CA PRO A 726 36.35 25.33 0.55
C PRO A 726 37.64 24.57 0.87
N PRO A 727 38.67 25.21 1.44
CA PRO A 727 39.86 24.48 1.84
C PRO A 727 39.43 23.33 2.74
N LEU A 728 39.72 22.10 2.30
CA LEU A 728 39.49 20.87 3.05
C LEU A 728 40.08 21.08 4.45
N LYS A 729 39.23 21.34 5.44
CA LYS A 729 39.61 21.17 6.84
C LYS A 729 39.75 19.68 7.06
N THR A 730 40.96 19.17 6.88
CA THR A 730 41.40 17.89 7.42
C THR A 730 41.00 17.85 8.90
N ARG A 731 39.98 17.06 9.23
CA ARG A 731 39.78 16.59 10.60
C ARG A 731 40.93 15.62 10.89
N VAL A 732 41.78 16.01 11.84
CA VAL A 732 42.81 15.17 12.46
C VAL A 732 42.15 14.17 13.39
#